data_AF-A0A2V9Z793-F1
#
_entry.id   AF-A0A2V9Z793-F1
#
_cell.length_a   1.000
_cell.length_b   1.000
_cell.length_c   1.000
_cell.angle_alpha   90.00
_cell.angle_beta   90.00
_cell.angle_gamma   90.00
#
_symmetry.space_group_name_H-M   'P 1'
#
loop_
_entity.id
_entity.type
_entity.pdbx_description
1 polymer ?
#
loop_
_entity_poly.entity_id
_entity_poly.type
_entity_poly.pdbx_seq_one_letter_code
_entity_poly.pdbx_strand_id
1 'polypeptide(L)'
;MTRRIAVVLALLVLTSCGGGGSAPSPAPSTFQIGGTVSGLASGASLTLSDNGTDSLTVNTNGMFTFPSALKPGASYTIAIAQQPSGEQCFLANAAGVVSASNVTNVDITCGVPMLTVLAGALGGPGNIDGEGSAARFYYPQDVAMDNAGNFYVADDYNRTVRQISASGAVTTLAGTPGQYGTADGTGAAAQFANPVSLTVDQTGIIYLVDAGVNTIRRITQNGVGTADGTGASARFSNPIGIRVTPSGALYLADNNRIRSITPTGTVSTIYTGQTQLAFPAIDAGGNIFATDLNLKAAVTINASTGAQTVLANGFQNPVGLGIAPAGTTAAGTLYITDEFACTVSALAPGGALSILAGASGQCSAGDGTGAAARFYLPTGMSVDHSGTLFVADPGNESIRKITSGGVVTTLAGAAPQPGHVNGAGPAARFNAPAGLTADGNGTLYVGDPGNATIRKVSPDGVVADALPTSTPLSVGETLSRDTAGNFYYAVQNAVLEVSPSGSVTTLAGAVNAPPGSADGVGAAAQFHFPAGIAVDAAGNLYVADMLNYTIRKVTPAGVVTTFAGQAGQAGLVDGTGAAAQFTLPGVVVIDSSGTLYVTDGNAIRTVSPRAVVSTLAGSSTAGSADGTGAAAQFNGPYGIALGPSGSLYVSDTVNHTIRKITSSGVVTTIAGAASKAGVAPGPLPASLNTPLGLAYAGTTLYVVDGTENSLLAITYVP
;
A
#
# COMPACT_ATOMS: atom_id res chain seq x y z
N MET A 1 57.48 -40.94 37.28
CA MET A 1 56.23 -41.27 36.55
C MET A 1 56.22 -40.47 35.24
N THR A 2 56.49 -41.03 34.06
CA THR A 2 55.62 -41.87 33.19
C THR A 2 54.37 -41.14 32.67
N ARG A 3 54.16 -40.94 31.37
CA ARG A 3 55.03 -41.17 30.18
C ARG A 3 54.71 -40.12 29.10
N ARG A 4 55.74 -39.50 28.51
CA ARG A 4 55.67 -38.99 27.12
C ARG A 4 56.10 -40.15 26.21
N ILE A 5 55.36 -40.43 25.15
CA ILE A 5 55.70 -41.47 24.16
C ILE A 5 56.12 -40.76 22.88
N ALA A 6 57.31 -41.09 22.40
CA ALA A 6 57.82 -40.65 21.11
C ALA A 6 57.63 -41.76 20.06
N VAL A 7 57.59 -41.39 18.78
CA VAL A 7 57.83 -42.30 17.67
C VAL A 7 58.96 -41.70 16.84
N VAL A 8 59.97 -42.51 16.53
CA VAL A 8 61.18 -42.12 15.80
C VAL A 8 61.11 -42.65 14.36
N LEU A 9 61.69 -41.89 13.44
CA LEU A 9 61.83 -42.24 12.03
C LEU A 9 62.62 -43.55 11.84
N ALA A 10 62.08 -44.49 11.06
CA ALA A 10 62.82 -45.63 10.55
C ALA A 10 62.31 -46.02 9.16
N LEU A 11 63.16 -45.89 8.14
CA LEU A 11 62.93 -46.48 6.82
C LEU A 11 63.17 -47.99 6.88
N LEU A 12 62.39 -48.76 6.12
CA LEU A 12 62.77 -50.11 5.69
C LEU A 12 62.45 -50.25 4.21
N VAL A 13 63.42 -50.73 3.42
CA VAL A 13 63.29 -50.90 1.97
C VAL A 13 63.05 -52.37 1.66
N LEU A 14 61.95 -52.68 0.98
CA LEU A 14 61.71 -53.98 0.34
C LEU A 14 60.99 -53.78 -0.99
N THR A 15 61.57 -54.31 -2.07
CA THR A 15 61.04 -54.23 -3.44
C THR A 15 60.62 -55.61 -3.93
N SER A 16 59.33 -55.84 -4.15
CA SER A 16 58.82 -56.95 -4.97
C SER A 16 57.45 -56.62 -5.56
N CYS A 17 57.12 -57.23 -6.69
CA CYS A 17 55.98 -56.85 -7.51
C CYS A 17 54.62 -57.27 -6.92
N GLY A 18 53.61 -56.43 -7.09
CA GLY A 18 52.19 -56.75 -6.87
C GLY A 18 51.32 -55.99 -7.85
N GLY A 19 50.84 -56.67 -8.90
CA GLY A 19 50.07 -56.08 -9.99
C GLY A 19 48.62 -55.76 -9.61
N GLY A 20 48.41 -54.81 -8.70
CA GLY A 20 47.10 -54.25 -8.38
C GLY A 20 46.77 -53.08 -9.31
N GLY A 21 46.25 -53.36 -10.51
CA GLY A 21 45.71 -52.32 -11.37
C GLY A 21 44.52 -51.65 -10.69
N SER A 22 44.73 -50.45 -10.15
CA SER A 22 43.64 -49.67 -9.55
C SER A 22 42.60 -49.40 -10.62
N ALA A 23 41.44 -50.05 -10.52
CA ALA A 23 40.27 -49.65 -11.29
C ALA A 23 40.09 -48.14 -11.09
N PRO A 24 39.87 -47.35 -12.16
CA PRO A 24 39.71 -45.91 -12.02
C PRO A 24 38.60 -45.67 -11.00
N SER A 25 38.90 -44.92 -9.93
CA SER A 25 37.88 -44.49 -8.97
C SER A 25 36.72 -43.94 -9.78
N PRO A 26 35.48 -44.40 -9.57
CA PRO A 26 34.35 -43.97 -10.38
C PRO A 26 34.34 -42.44 -10.38
N ALA A 27 34.27 -41.85 -11.58
CA ALA A 27 34.35 -40.40 -11.74
C ALA A 27 33.32 -39.76 -10.80
N PRO A 28 33.69 -38.74 -10.01
CA PRO A 28 32.86 -38.26 -8.92
C PRO A 28 31.50 -37.87 -9.47
N SER A 29 30.45 -38.55 -9.02
CA SER A 29 29.11 -38.46 -9.59
C SER A 29 28.62 -37.02 -9.58
N THR A 30 28.58 -36.40 -10.75
CA THR A 30 28.02 -35.06 -10.95
C THR A 30 26.54 -35.18 -11.29
N PHE A 31 25.75 -34.25 -10.76
CA PHE A 31 24.31 -34.20 -10.90
C PHE A 31 23.91 -32.93 -11.66
N GLN A 32 22.92 -33.07 -12.54
CA GLN A 32 22.47 -31.99 -13.39
C GLN A 32 21.56 -31.03 -12.65
N ILE A 33 21.63 -29.75 -13.03
CA ILE A 33 20.74 -28.69 -12.55
C ILE A 33 19.73 -28.38 -13.64
N GLY A 34 18.44 -28.36 -13.30
CA GLY A 34 17.36 -28.19 -14.25
C GLY A 34 16.02 -28.01 -13.58
N GLY A 35 14.97 -28.01 -14.38
CA GLY A 35 13.66 -27.59 -13.93
C GLY A 35 12.65 -27.46 -15.07
N THR A 36 11.62 -26.63 -14.86
CA THR A 36 10.53 -26.44 -15.83
C THR A 36 10.42 -24.97 -16.25
N VAL A 37 10.07 -24.73 -17.53
CA VAL A 37 9.62 -23.43 -18.04
C VAL A 37 8.17 -23.53 -18.51
N SER A 38 7.33 -22.65 -18.02
CA SER A 38 5.92 -22.47 -18.38
C SER A 38 5.66 -21.02 -18.83
N GLY A 39 4.59 -20.82 -19.62
CA GLY A 39 4.11 -19.50 -20.05
C GLY A 39 4.96 -18.74 -21.09
N LEU A 40 6.18 -19.17 -21.40
CA LEU A 40 7.08 -18.52 -22.37
C LEU A 40 6.42 -18.40 -23.75
N ALA A 41 6.42 -17.20 -24.34
CA ALA A 41 5.75 -16.93 -25.60
C ALA A 41 6.38 -17.67 -26.79
N SER A 42 5.55 -18.04 -27.77
CA SER A 42 5.98 -18.76 -28.97
C SER A 42 6.94 -17.91 -29.81
N GLY A 43 8.20 -18.32 -29.90
CA GLY A 43 9.26 -17.59 -30.59
C GLY A 43 10.03 -16.58 -29.73
N ALA A 44 9.71 -16.48 -28.44
CA ALA A 44 10.52 -15.74 -27.47
C ALA A 44 11.76 -16.55 -27.02
N SER A 45 12.68 -15.88 -26.33
CA SER A 45 13.97 -16.45 -25.92
C SER A 45 14.38 -15.93 -24.55
N LEU A 46 14.62 -16.85 -23.62
CA LEU A 46 15.01 -16.62 -22.23
C LEU A 46 16.45 -17.10 -22.05
N THR A 47 17.37 -16.26 -21.54
CA THR A 47 18.71 -16.73 -21.16
C THR A 47 18.86 -16.79 -19.65
N LEU A 48 19.26 -17.95 -19.16
CA LEU A 48 19.52 -18.28 -17.77
C LEU A 48 21.04 -18.45 -17.55
N SER A 49 21.50 -18.25 -16.32
CA SER A 49 22.83 -18.72 -15.90
C SER A 49 22.79 -19.39 -14.52
N ASP A 50 23.55 -20.46 -14.34
CA ASP A 50 23.94 -20.98 -13.03
C ASP A 50 25.28 -20.37 -12.59
N ASN A 51 25.33 -19.95 -11.33
CA ASN A 51 26.51 -19.41 -10.65
C ASN A 51 27.22 -18.25 -11.41
N GLY A 52 26.51 -17.61 -12.35
CA GLY A 52 27.03 -16.56 -13.23
C GLY A 52 27.98 -17.03 -14.35
N THR A 53 28.22 -18.34 -14.51
CA THR A 53 29.23 -18.87 -15.46
C THR A 53 28.74 -19.93 -16.44
N ASP A 54 27.71 -20.72 -16.10
CA ASP A 54 27.14 -21.72 -17.00
C ASP A 54 25.83 -21.19 -17.58
N SER A 55 25.77 -20.95 -18.89
CA SER A 55 24.66 -20.22 -19.52
C SER A 55 23.79 -21.13 -20.39
N LEU A 56 22.48 -20.94 -20.32
CA LEU A 56 21.48 -21.72 -21.06
C LEU A 56 20.42 -20.81 -21.68
N THR A 57 20.15 -20.97 -22.98
CA THR A 57 19.05 -20.27 -23.65
C THR A 57 17.87 -21.22 -23.87
N VAL A 58 16.68 -20.84 -23.41
CA VAL A 58 15.42 -21.58 -23.54
C VAL A 58 14.49 -20.83 -24.48
N ASN A 59 13.92 -21.53 -25.47
CA ASN A 59 13.07 -20.95 -26.52
C ASN A 59 11.67 -21.61 -26.59
N THR A 60 11.37 -22.53 -25.67
CA THR A 60 10.13 -23.31 -25.63
C THR A 60 9.80 -23.71 -24.19
N ASN A 61 8.52 -23.77 -23.86
CA ASN A 61 8.04 -24.37 -22.61
C ASN A 61 8.38 -25.87 -22.53
N GLY A 62 8.59 -26.38 -21.31
CA GLY A 62 8.99 -27.77 -21.05
C GLY A 62 10.09 -27.87 -20.00
N MET A 63 10.74 -29.04 -19.89
CA MET A 63 11.89 -29.20 -19.01
C MET A 63 13.15 -28.57 -19.62
N PHE A 64 13.98 -27.96 -18.78
CA PHE A 64 15.30 -27.47 -19.12
C PHE A 64 16.39 -28.11 -18.25
N THR A 65 17.64 -28.10 -18.72
CA THR A 65 18.80 -28.61 -17.98
C THR A 65 20.04 -27.82 -18.40
N PHE A 66 20.82 -27.39 -17.41
CA PHE A 66 22.09 -26.68 -17.62
C PHE A 66 23.16 -27.59 -18.25
N PRO A 67 24.08 -27.05 -19.07
CA PRO A 67 25.18 -27.83 -19.63
C PRO A 67 26.11 -28.46 -18.58
N SER A 68 26.39 -27.75 -17.48
CA SER A 68 27.39 -28.15 -16.49
C SER A 68 26.79 -28.87 -15.28
N ALA A 69 27.13 -30.16 -15.14
CA ALA A 69 26.75 -30.96 -13.97
C ALA A 69 27.64 -30.66 -12.76
N LEU A 70 27.03 -30.41 -11.59
CA LEU A 70 27.71 -30.04 -10.35
C LEU A 70 27.95 -31.25 -9.43
N LYS A 71 28.88 -31.14 -8.47
CA LYS A 71 29.15 -32.20 -7.48
C LYS A 71 28.23 -32.07 -6.26
N PRO A 72 27.89 -33.17 -5.55
CA PRO A 72 27.24 -33.12 -4.25
C PRO A 72 27.95 -32.17 -3.29
N GLY A 73 27.17 -31.34 -2.59
CA GLY A 73 27.67 -30.30 -1.69
C GLY A 73 28.10 -29.00 -2.36
N ALA A 74 28.09 -28.90 -3.70
CA ALA A 74 28.22 -27.63 -4.40
C ALA A 74 26.90 -26.84 -4.34
N SER A 75 26.98 -25.51 -4.28
CA SER A 75 25.82 -24.64 -4.42
C SER A 75 25.47 -24.41 -5.90
N TYR A 76 24.19 -24.26 -6.19
CA TYR A 76 23.68 -23.70 -7.44
C TYR A 76 22.98 -22.37 -7.16
N THR A 77 23.00 -21.45 -8.11
CA THR A 77 22.32 -20.14 -8.04
C THR A 77 21.93 -19.73 -9.43
N ILE A 78 20.67 -19.97 -9.79
CA ILE A 78 20.09 -19.66 -11.09
C ILE A 78 19.67 -18.19 -11.12
N ALA A 79 20.07 -17.49 -12.17
CA ALA A 79 19.61 -16.14 -12.49
C ALA A 79 19.07 -16.10 -13.92
N ILE A 80 18.12 -15.19 -14.18
CA ILE A 80 17.74 -14.81 -15.54
C ILE A 80 18.77 -13.79 -16.02
N ALA A 81 19.70 -14.23 -16.88
CA ALA A 81 20.73 -13.39 -17.49
C ALA A 81 20.15 -12.46 -18.58
N GLN A 82 19.06 -12.88 -19.24
CA GLN A 82 18.32 -12.06 -20.20
C GLN A 82 16.83 -12.44 -20.19
N GLN A 83 15.97 -11.48 -19.85
CA GLN A 83 14.51 -11.62 -19.99
C GLN A 83 14.09 -11.66 -21.47
N PRO A 84 12.97 -12.31 -21.83
CA PRO A 84 12.50 -12.33 -23.21
C PRO A 84 11.87 -11.00 -23.62
N SER A 85 11.79 -10.75 -24.94
CA SER A 85 11.25 -9.51 -25.48
C SER A 85 9.72 -9.48 -25.42
N GLY A 86 9.15 -8.67 -24.53
CA GLY A 86 7.70 -8.41 -24.43
C GLY A 86 6.98 -9.15 -23.29
N GLU A 87 7.70 -9.95 -22.52
CA GLU A 87 7.20 -10.69 -21.35
C GLU A 87 8.23 -10.64 -20.20
N GLN A 88 7.89 -11.15 -19.02
CA GLN A 88 8.82 -11.33 -17.91
C GLN A 88 8.71 -12.74 -17.35
N CYS A 89 9.84 -13.36 -17.08
CA CYS A 89 9.96 -14.65 -16.42
C CYS A 89 10.40 -14.48 -14.95
N PHE A 90 9.95 -15.41 -14.11
CA PHE A 90 10.23 -15.47 -12.67
C PHE A 90 10.90 -16.80 -12.34
N LEU A 91 11.60 -16.85 -11.22
CA LEU A 91 12.36 -18.02 -10.77
C LEU A 91 11.88 -18.43 -9.37
N ALA A 92 11.42 -19.67 -9.23
CA ALA A 92 11.21 -20.35 -7.95
C ALA A 92 12.28 -21.43 -7.74
N ASN A 93 12.57 -21.76 -6.48
CA ASN A 93 13.62 -22.73 -6.09
C ASN A 93 15.02 -22.46 -6.69
N ALA A 94 15.29 -21.18 -7.00
CA ALA A 94 16.40 -20.72 -7.84
C ALA A 94 17.81 -21.01 -7.28
N ALA A 95 17.96 -21.23 -5.97
CA ALA A 95 19.24 -21.46 -5.33
C ALA A 95 19.15 -22.55 -4.27
N GLY A 96 20.24 -23.29 -4.09
CA GLY A 96 20.29 -24.42 -3.16
C GLY A 96 21.64 -25.13 -3.19
N VAL A 97 21.69 -26.33 -2.61
CA VAL A 97 22.87 -27.19 -2.58
C VAL A 97 22.55 -28.52 -3.23
N VAL A 98 23.44 -29.00 -4.09
CA VAL A 98 23.30 -30.22 -4.86
C VAL A 98 23.42 -31.44 -3.95
N SER A 99 22.44 -32.33 -4.00
CA SER A 99 22.38 -33.56 -3.20
C SER A 99 23.02 -34.73 -3.96
N ALA A 100 22.64 -35.97 -3.63
CA ALA A 100 23.01 -37.17 -4.37
C ALA A 100 22.05 -37.49 -5.54
N SER A 101 21.38 -36.46 -6.08
CA SER A 101 20.45 -36.55 -7.21
C SER A 101 20.47 -35.26 -8.04
N ASN A 102 19.97 -35.32 -9.27
CA ASN A 102 19.72 -34.12 -10.08
C ASN A 102 18.76 -33.16 -9.35
N VAL A 103 18.94 -31.86 -9.58
CA VAL A 103 17.97 -30.83 -9.23
C VAL A 103 17.05 -30.67 -10.45
N THR A 104 15.74 -30.84 -10.26
CA THR A 104 14.75 -30.82 -11.37
C THR A 104 13.52 -29.98 -11.03
N ASN A 105 13.60 -29.15 -10.00
CA ASN A 105 12.50 -28.38 -9.43
C ASN A 105 12.77 -26.86 -9.44
N VAL A 106 13.71 -26.38 -10.28
CA VAL A 106 13.82 -24.94 -10.55
C VAL A 106 12.67 -24.55 -11.47
N ASP A 107 11.64 -23.91 -10.93
CA ASP A 107 10.42 -23.63 -11.69
C ASP A 107 10.46 -22.19 -12.21
N ILE A 108 10.18 -22.04 -13.49
CA ILE A 108 10.15 -20.76 -14.19
C ILE A 108 8.79 -20.60 -14.84
N THR A 109 8.02 -19.58 -14.44
CA THR A 109 6.88 -19.11 -15.24
C THR A 109 7.21 -17.78 -15.90
N CYS A 110 6.81 -17.64 -17.15
CA CYS A 110 6.84 -16.42 -17.92
C CYS A 110 5.43 -15.91 -18.20
N GLY A 111 5.27 -14.58 -18.20
CA GLY A 111 4.00 -13.96 -18.49
C GLY A 111 4.16 -12.53 -19.01
N VAL A 112 3.20 -12.10 -19.83
CA VAL A 112 3.08 -10.69 -20.20
C VAL A 112 2.64 -9.90 -18.93
N PRO A 113 3.34 -8.84 -18.53
CA PRO A 113 2.94 -8.02 -17.37
C PRO A 113 1.54 -7.43 -17.54
N MET A 114 0.70 -7.59 -16.50
CA MET A 114 -0.77 -7.51 -16.58
C MET A 114 -1.46 -6.87 -15.36
N LEU A 115 -2.74 -6.55 -15.58
CA LEU A 115 -3.40 -5.31 -15.19
C LEU A 115 -4.92 -5.67 -14.81
N THR A 116 -5.62 -5.19 -13.71
CA THR A 116 -7.10 -5.50 -13.27
C THR A 116 -7.82 -4.47 -12.22
N VAL A 117 -9.18 -4.38 -11.79
CA VAL A 117 -9.91 -3.32 -10.81
C VAL A 117 -10.98 -3.31 -9.51
N LEU A 118 -11.84 -4.25 -9.00
CA LEU A 118 -12.46 -4.67 -7.63
C LEU A 118 -13.89 -4.18 -7.12
N ALA A 119 -14.33 -4.66 -5.92
CA ALA A 119 -15.67 -5.11 -5.34
C ALA A 119 -17.04 -4.46 -5.58
N GLY A 120 -18.14 -5.25 -5.50
CA GLY A 120 -19.44 -4.89 -4.85
C GLY A 120 -20.67 -4.46 -5.70
N ALA A 121 -21.78 -3.98 -5.11
CA ALA A 121 -23.12 -4.08 -5.73
C ALA A 121 -24.26 -3.08 -5.25
N LEU A 122 -25.56 -3.25 -5.65
CA LEU A 122 -26.43 -2.26 -6.36
C LEU A 122 -28.01 -1.94 -6.08
N GLY A 123 -28.64 -1.58 -4.93
CA GLY A 123 -30.17 -1.47 -4.78
C GLY A 123 -31.04 -1.32 -3.46
N GLY A 124 -31.79 -0.19 -3.26
CA GLY A 124 -32.96 0.15 -2.35
C GLY A 124 -32.95 0.08 -0.77
N PRO A 125 -33.24 1.18 0.03
CA PRO A 125 -33.16 1.25 1.53
C PRO A 125 -34.08 0.35 2.41
N GLY A 126 -33.69 -0.06 3.64
CA GLY A 126 -34.53 -0.89 4.58
C GLY A 126 -33.92 -1.29 5.95
N ASN A 127 -34.24 -2.45 6.57
CA ASN A 127 -33.70 -2.84 7.92
C ASN A 127 -33.73 -4.35 8.34
N ILE A 128 -33.79 -5.29 7.40
CA ILE A 128 -34.16 -6.71 7.57
C ILE A 128 -32.91 -7.63 7.65
N ASP A 129 -33.01 -8.83 8.23
CA ASP A 129 -31.94 -9.84 8.28
C ASP A 129 -32.05 -10.92 7.16
N GLY A 130 -30.97 -11.62 6.80
CA GLY A 130 -30.93 -12.60 5.68
C GLY A 130 -29.58 -12.70 4.95
N GLU A 131 -29.48 -13.50 3.89
CA GLU A 131 -28.21 -13.73 3.15
C GLU A 131 -28.14 -13.01 1.80
N GLY A 132 -26.97 -12.46 1.44
CA GLY A 132 -26.72 -11.88 0.12
C GLY A 132 -27.90 -11.00 -0.33
N SER A 133 -28.54 -11.32 -1.47
CA SER A 133 -29.73 -10.63 -1.98
C SER A 133 -30.88 -10.32 -1.02
N ALA A 134 -31.01 -11.00 0.11
CA ALA A 134 -32.23 -10.93 0.91
C ALA A 134 -32.33 -9.71 1.84
N ALA A 135 -31.21 -9.22 2.39
CA ALA A 135 -31.25 -8.53 3.68
C ALA A 135 -31.23 -6.99 3.58
N ARG A 136 -31.68 -6.27 4.64
CA ARG A 136 -31.94 -4.81 4.65
C ARG A 136 -31.20 -3.98 5.80
N PHE A 137 -30.67 -2.74 5.57
CA PHE A 137 -29.85 -1.75 6.39
C PHE A 137 -30.32 -0.31 6.01
N TYR A 138 -29.89 0.78 6.63
CA TYR A 138 -30.20 2.16 6.22
C TYR A 138 -29.11 3.14 6.71
N TYR A 139 -28.46 3.84 5.77
CA TYR A 139 -27.30 4.70 6.02
C TYR A 139 -26.15 4.06 6.85
N PRO A 140 -25.71 2.81 6.59
CA PRO A 140 -24.54 2.28 7.23
C PRO A 140 -23.31 3.03 6.75
N GLN A 141 -22.48 3.39 7.72
CA GLN A 141 -21.35 4.28 7.51
C GLN A 141 -20.02 3.54 7.39
N ASP A 142 -19.95 2.30 7.88
CA ASP A 142 -18.68 1.59 8.05
C ASP A 142 -18.87 0.09 8.23
N VAL A 143 -17.83 -0.67 7.89
CA VAL A 143 -17.81 -2.15 7.95
C VAL A 143 -16.44 -2.65 8.41
N ALA A 144 -16.40 -3.67 9.26
CA ALA A 144 -15.17 -4.32 9.71
C ALA A 144 -15.32 -5.84 9.72
N MET A 145 -14.23 -6.60 9.54
CA MET A 145 -14.22 -8.07 9.48
C MET A 145 -13.39 -8.68 10.62
N ASP A 146 -13.85 -9.80 11.19
CA ASP A 146 -13.08 -10.61 12.14
C ASP A 146 -12.20 -11.67 11.47
N ASN A 147 -11.32 -12.29 12.27
CA ASN A 147 -10.41 -13.36 11.82
C ASN A 147 -11.12 -14.66 11.39
N ALA A 148 -12.43 -14.80 11.62
CA ALA A 148 -13.24 -15.93 11.15
C ALA A 148 -14.02 -15.60 9.85
N GLY A 149 -13.84 -14.39 9.30
CA GLY A 149 -14.46 -13.94 8.06
C GLY A 149 -15.87 -13.34 8.24
N ASN A 150 -16.31 -13.10 9.48
CA ASN A 150 -17.59 -12.42 9.72
C ASN A 150 -17.39 -10.91 9.64
N PHE A 151 -18.30 -10.21 8.98
CA PHE A 151 -18.33 -8.75 8.94
C PHE A 151 -19.32 -8.18 9.95
N TYR A 152 -19.11 -6.93 10.31
CA TYR A 152 -19.97 -6.15 11.19
C TYR A 152 -20.23 -4.80 10.53
N VAL A 153 -21.44 -4.25 10.67
CA VAL A 153 -21.82 -2.98 10.04
C VAL A 153 -22.51 -2.05 11.05
N ALA A 154 -22.07 -0.79 11.08
CA ALA A 154 -22.71 0.29 11.82
C ALA A 154 -23.82 0.88 10.93
N ASP A 155 -25.09 0.70 11.33
CA ASP A 155 -26.30 0.83 10.50
C ASP A 155 -27.11 2.05 10.95
N ASP A 156 -26.73 3.24 10.47
CA ASP A 156 -26.98 4.51 11.16
C ASP A 156 -28.46 4.88 11.30
N TYR A 157 -29.19 5.04 10.20
CA TYR A 157 -30.58 5.51 10.24
C TYR A 157 -31.52 4.47 10.85
N ASN A 158 -31.12 3.20 10.89
CA ASN A 158 -31.80 2.17 11.66
C ASN A 158 -31.48 2.21 13.16
N ARG A 159 -30.39 2.88 13.58
CA ARG A 159 -29.92 2.89 14.98
C ARG A 159 -29.54 1.48 15.47
N THR A 160 -28.82 0.73 14.64
CA THR A 160 -28.44 -0.68 14.87
C THR A 160 -26.97 -0.98 14.60
N VAL A 161 -26.50 -2.11 15.12
CA VAL A 161 -25.29 -2.80 14.66
C VAL A 161 -25.65 -4.20 14.22
N ARG A 162 -25.01 -4.65 13.16
CA ARG A 162 -25.40 -5.83 12.37
C ARG A 162 -24.19 -6.71 12.13
N GLN A 163 -24.37 -8.02 12.01
CA GLN A 163 -23.30 -9.00 11.76
C GLN A 163 -23.62 -9.83 10.51
N ILE A 164 -22.71 -9.87 9.55
CA ILE A 164 -22.69 -10.75 8.37
C ILE A 164 -21.75 -11.92 8.67
N SER A 165 -22.13 -13.16 8.41
CA SER A 165 -21.23 -14.32 8.51
C SER A 165 -20.24 -14.40 7.34
N ALA A 166 -19.23 -15.25 7.45
CA ALA A 166 -18.37 -15.63 6.32
C ALA A 166 -19.12 -16.27 5.12
N SER A 167 -20.33 -16.82 5.31
CA SER A 167 -21.18 -17.25 4.19
C SER A 167 -21.93 -16.08 3.50
N GLY A 168 -21.99 -14.91 4.14
CA GLY A 168 -22.75 -13.75 3.71
C GLY A 168 -24.14 -13.63 4.35
N ALA A 169 -24.37 -14.27 5.50
CA ALA A 169 -25.65 -14.33 6.21
C ALA A 169 -25.74 -13.31 7.34
N VAL A 170 -26.78 -12.47 7.38
CA VAL A 170 -26.82 -11.28 8.21
C VAL A 170 -27.84 -11.37 9.34
N THR A 171 -27.46 -10.85 10.51
CA THR A 171 -28.29 -10.71 11.72
C THR A 171 -28.17 -9.32 12.35
N THR A 172 -29.21 -8.89 13.07
CA THR A 172 -29.20 -7.68 13.91
C THR A 172 -28.57 -8.01 15.26
N LEU A 173 -27.38 -7.49 15.53
CA LEU A 173 -26.60 -7.83 16.71
C LEU A 173 -26.97 -6.97 17.93
N ALA A 174 -27.26 -5.68 17.72
CA ALA A 174 -27.66 -4.75 18.77
C ALA A 174 -28.45 -3.56 18.22
N GLY A 175 -29.22 -2.89 19.08
CA GLY A 175 -30.08 -1.76 18.71
C GLY A 175 -31.50 -2.18 18.36
N THR A 176 -32.42 -1.21 18.32
CA THR A 176 -33.81 -1.42 17.84
C THR A 176 -34.09 -0.47 16.68
N PRO A 177 -34.50 -1.00 15.49
CA PRO A 177 -34.83 -0.20 14.31
C PRO A 177 -35.67 1.06 14.60
N GLY A 178 -35.11 2.23 14.29
CA GLY A 178 -35.74 3.54 14.42
C GLY A 178 -35.92 4.05 15.85
N GLN A 179 -35.45 3.34 16.89
CA GLN A 179 -35.49 3.79 18.28
C GLN A 179 -34.17 4.46 18.67
N TYR A 180 -34.13 5.79 18.55
CA TYR A 180 -33.05 6.62 19.09
C TYR A 180 -32.97 6.47 20.62
N GLY A 181 -31.77 6.23 21.15
CA GLY A 181 -31.53 6.24 22.59
C GLY A 181 -30.10 5.89 22.98
N THR A 182 -29.87 5.73 24.29
CA THR A 182 -28.54 5.46 24.88
C THR A 182 -28.50 4.27 25.81
N ALA A 183 -29.61 3.51 25.93
CA ALA A 183 -29.68 2.36 26.82
C ALA A 183 -28.58 1.34 26.49
N ASP A 184 -27.86 0.90 27.52
CA ASP A 184 -27.02 -0.29 27.48
C ASP A 184 -27.90 -1.53 27.76
N GLY A 185 -27.54 -2.68 27.18
CA GLY A 185 -28.35 -3.89 27.27
C GLY A 185 -27.98 -4.94 26.21
N THR A 186 -28.70 -6.06 26.19
CA THR A 186 -28.48 -7.15 25.22
C THR A 186 -29.39 -7.00 23.99
N GLY A 187 -28.82 -7.08 22.79
CA GLY A 187 -29.57 -7.06 21.53
C GLY A 187 -30.43 -5.80 21.39
N ALA A 188 -31.73 -5.99 21.19
CA ALA A 188 -32.73 -4.92 21.05
C ALA A 188 -32.93 -4.07 22.32
N ALA A 189 -32.52 -4.55 23.51
CA ALA A 189 -32.57 -3.74 24.73
C ALA A 189 -31.50 -2.64 24.76
N ALA A 190 -30.44 -2.76 23.96
CA ALA A 190 -29.56 -1.64 23.68
C ALA A 190 -30.21 -0.67 22.69
N GLN A 191 -29.91 0.62 22.84
CA GLN A 191 -30.34 1.68 21.92
C GLN A 191 -29.13 2.49 21.48
N PHE A 192 -29.14 2.94 20.22
CA PHE A 192 -28.12 3.81 19.65
C PHE A 192 -28.75 5.12 19.17
N ALA A 193 -27.94 6.16 19.03
CA ALA A 193 -28.36 7.52 18.69
C ALA A 193 -27.93 7.94 17.28
N ASN A 194 -26.72 7.57 16.85
CA ASN A 194 -26.19 7.77 15.49
C ASN A 194 -24.98 6.81 15.27
N PRO A 195 -25.20 5.51 14.99
CA PRO A 195 -24.10 4.56 14.78
C PRO A 195 -23.35 4.81 13.45
N VAL A 196 -22.22 5.51 13.51
CA VAL A 196 -21.50 6.06 12.32
C VAL A 196 -20.13 5.45 12.02
N SER A 197 -19.62 4.53 12.83
CA SER A 197 -18.41 3.74 12.49
C SER A 197 -18.24 2.57 13.44
N LEU A 198 -17.58 1.48 13.01
CA LEU A 198 -17.22 0.40 13.93
C LEU A 198 -15.91 -0.30 13.57
N THR A 199 -15.47 -1.14 14.50
CA THR A 199 -14.31 -2.02 14.34
C THR A 199 -14.50 -3.29 15.17
N VAL A 200 -13.78 -4.37 14.85
CA VAL A 200 -13.82 -5.63 15.60
C VAL A 200 -12.40 -6.13 15.90
N ASP A 201 -12.16 -6.61 17.12
CA ASP A 201 -10.83 -7.06 17.55
C ASP A 201 -10.58 -8.55 17.28
N GLN A 202 -9.35 -9.00 17.56
CA GLN A 202 -8.93 -10.39 17.35
C GLN A 202 -9.69 -11.41 18.21
N THR A 203 -10.47 -10.96 19.19
CA THR A 203 -11.32 -11.80 20.06
C THR A 203 -12.80 -11.78 19.67
N GLY A 204 -13.18 -10.99 18.66
CA GLY A 204 -14.56 -10.83 18.21
C GLY A 204 -15.37 -9.79 18.99
N ILE A 205 -14.71 -8.91 19.76
CA ILE A 205 -15.39 -7.79 20.43
C ILE A 205 -15.49 -6.61 19.47
N ILE A 206 -16.68 -6.02 19.38
CA ILE A 206 -16.98 -4.94 18.43
C ILE A 206 -17.08 -3.63 19.19
N TYR A 207 -16.57 -2.56 18.58
CA TYR A 207 -16.57 -1.23 19.17
C TYR A 207 -17.14 -0.25 18.17
N LEU A 208 -18.17 0.48 18.60
CA LEU A 208 -19.05 1.29 17.77
C LEU A 208 -18.96 2.77 18.16
N VAL A 209 -18.85 3.65 17.17
CA VAL A 209 -19.09 5.08 17.30
C VAL A 209 -20.57 5.38 17.27
N ASP A 210 -21.10 5.93 18.36
CA ASP A 210 -22.50 6.35 18.50
C ASP A 210 -22.56 7.87 18.71
N ALA A 211 -22.55 8.60 17.59
CA ALA A 211 -22.28 10.03 17.54
C ALA A 211 -23.42 10.92 18.04
N GLY A 212 -24.67 10.45 17.99
CA GLY A 212 -25.86 11.24 18.30
C GLY A 212 -26.00 11.58 19.79
N VAL A 213 -25.20 10.90 20.63
CA VAL A 213 -24.95 11.25 22.03
C VAL A 213 -23.46 11.36 22.37
N ASN A 214 -22.61 11.28 21.34
CA ASN A 214 -21.16 11.37 21.44
C ASN A 214 -20.56 10.32 22.39
N THR A 215 -20.70 9.04 22.03
CA THR A 215 -20.17 7.92 22.81
C THR A 215 -19.50 6.87 21.94
N ILE A 216 -18.57 6.11 22.52
CA ILE A 216 -18.24 4.78 22.02
C ILE A 216 -19.06 3.75 22.80
N ARG A 217 -19.50 2.69 22.13
CA ARG A 217 -20.25 1.56 22.71
C ARG A 217 -19.46 0.28 22.45
N ARG A 218 -19.13 -0.48 23.50
CA ARG A 218 -18.56 -1.84 23.34
C ARG A 218 -19.69 -2.85 23.23
N ILE A 219 -19.62 -3.74 22.26
CA ILE A 219 -20.60 -4.79 22.00
C ILE A 219 -19.91 -6.14 22.13
N THR A 220 -20.48 -7.01 22.97
CA THR A 220 -20.00 -8.37 23.24
C THR A 220 -21.18 -9.34 23.14
N GLN A 221 -20.90 -10.65 23.20
CA GLN A 221 -21.95 -11.67 23.37
C GLN A 221 -22.79 -11.48 24.65
N ASN A 222 -22.26 -10.75 25.65
CA ASN A 222 -22.97 -10.38 26.88
C ASN A 222 -23.74 -9.04 26.77
N GLY A 223 -23.83 -8.45 25.57
CA GLY A 223 -24.52 -7.20 25.29
C GLY A 223 -23.61 -5.97 25.13
N VAL A 224 -24.26 -4.81 25.09
CA VAL A 224 -23.68 -3.48 24.90
C VAL A 224 -23.39 -2.82 26.26
N GLY A 225 -22.21 -2.20 26.42
CA GLY A 225 -21.80 -1.60 27.69
C GLY A 225 -20.85 -0.40 27.60
N THR A 226 -20.95 0.47 28.62
CA THR A 226 -20.22 1.74 28.75
C THR A 226 -19.12 1.76 29.84
N ALA A 227 -18.84 0.64 30.52
CA ALA A 227 -17.99 0.63 31.72
C ALA A 227 -16.49 0.92 31.49
N ASP A 228 -15.94 0.51 30.34
CA ASP A 228 -14.50 0.54 30.08
C ASP A 228 -14.17 1.66 29.08
N GLY A 229 -14.20 2.91 29.55
CA GLY A 229 -13.88 4.10 28.76
C GLY A 229 -14.87 4.44 27.64
N THR A 230 -16.00 3.75 27.63
CA THR A 230 -17.11 3.94 26.70
C THR A 230 -18.18 4.86 27.32
N GLY A 231 -19.22 5.23 26.57
CA GLY A 231 -20.32 6.07 27.08
C GLY A 231 -20.02 7.56 27.28
N ALA A 232 -20.96 8.27 27.91
CA ALA A 232 -20.99 9.74 27.95
C ALA A 232 -19.99 10.36 28.96
N SER A 233 -19.58 9.61 29.98
CA SER A 233 -18.56 10.01 30.96
C SER A 233 -17.18 10.26 30.32
N ALA A 234 -16.90 9.60 29.19
CA ALA A 234 -15.71 9.78 28.38
C ALA A 234 -15.67 11.10 27.57
N ARG A 235 -16.79 11.86 27.51
CA ARG A 235 -16.89 13.19 26.91
C ARG A 235 -16.36 13.26 25.47
N PHE A 236 -16.87 12.42 24.58
CA PHE A 236 -16.70 12.64 23.13
C PHE A 236 -17.58 13.81 22.64
N SER A 237 -17.39 14.24 21.40
CA SER A 237 -18.09 15.32 20.70
C SER A 237 -17.96 15.04 19.20
N ASN A 238 -19.07 14.86 18.49
CA ASN A 238 -19.15 14.44 17.09
C ASN A 238 -18.13 13.34 16.69
N PRO A 239 -18.13 12.15 17.35
CA PRO A 239 -17.20 11.08 17.01
C PRO A 239 -17.45 10.52 15.61
N ILE A 240 -16.38 10.30 14.85
CA ILE A 240 -16.38 9.84 13.46
C ILE A 240 -15.23 8.84 13.30
N GLY A 241 -15.52 7.61 12.88
CA GLY A 241 -14.48 6.60 12.67
C GLY A 241 -13.93 5.97 13.96
N ILE A 242 -13.83 4.64 14.03
CA ILE A 242 -13.12 3.89 15.07
C ILE A 242 -12.40 2.69 14.46
N ARG A 243 -11.23 2.36 15.03
CA ARG A 243 -10.41 1.21 14.63
C ARG A 243 -9.76 0.59 15.87
N VAL A 244 -9.46 -0.71 15.84
CA VAL A 244 -8.80 -1.45 16.93
C VAL A 244 -7.52 -2.13 16.47
N THR A 245 -6.55 -2.27 17.38
CA THR A 245 -5.28 -2.95 17.14
C THR A 245 -5.34 -4.46 17.31
N PRO A 246 -4.31 -5.19 16.83
CA PRO A 246 -3.96 -6.52 17.33
C PRO A 246 -3.86 -6.63 18.87
N SER A 247 -3.57 -5.53 19.58
CA SER A 247 -3.49 -5.48 21.05
C SER A 247 -4.81 -5.10 21.76
N GLY A 248 -5.94 -4.99 21.03
CA GLY A 248 -7.26 -4.67 21.60
C GLY A 248 -7.45 -3.20 22.03
N ALA A 249 -6.54 -2.31 21.66
CA ALA A 249 -6.63 -0.88 21.97
C ALA A 249 -7.38 -0.13 20.87
N LEU A 250 -8.35 0.72 21.26
CA LEU A 250 -9.27 1.41 20.35
C LEU A 250 -8.80 2.83 20.08
N TYR A 251 -9.02 3.30 18.85
CA TYR A 251 -8.75 4.68 18.47
C TYR A 251 -9.84 5.22 17.54
N LEU A 252 -10.25 6.47 17.77
CA LEU A 252 -11.34 7.14 17.04
C LEU A 252 -11.07 8.64 16.85
N ALA A 253 -11.72 9.26 15.86
CA ALA A 253 -11.83 10.72 15.81
C ALA A 253 -13.08 11.23 16.53
N ASP A 254 -13.03 12.45 17.07
CA ASP A 254 -14.23 13.15 17.53
C ASP A 254 -14.20 14.67 17.36
N ASN A 255 -15.02 15.17 16.42
CA ASN A 255 -15.11 16.54 15.93
C ASN A 255 -13.78 17.01 15.30
N ASN A 256 -12.88 17.48 16.14
CA ASN A 256 -11.52 17.91 15.83
C ASN A 256 -10.45 17.08 16.56
N ARG A 257 -10.85 16.09 17.36
CA ARG A 257 -10.01 15.32 18.28
C ARG A 257 -9.70 13.93 17.75
N ILE A 258 -8.72 13.29 18.38
CA ILE A 258 -8.46 11.85 18.26
C ILE A 258 -8.26 11.29 19.67
N ARG A 259 -8.76 10.08 19.91
CA ARG A 259 -8.92 9.49 21.24
C ARG A 259 -8.44 8.06 21.24
N SER A 260 -7.84 7.63 22.35
CA SER A 260 -7.73 6.21 22.68
C SER A 260 -8.84 5.78 23.62
N ILE A 261 -9.11 4.48 23.60
CA ILE A 261 -9.56 3.74 24.76
C ILE A 261 -8.63 2.53 24.89
N THR A 262 -7.92 2.41 26.02
CA THR A 262 -7.08 1.21 26.28
C THR A 262 -7.95 -0.04 26.43
N PRO A 263 -7.41 -1.27 26.33
CA PRO A 263 -8.17 -2.50 26.63
C PRO A 263 -8.74 -2.52 28.07
N THR A 264 -8.15 -1.72 28.97
CA THR A 264 -8.58 -1.49 30.35
C THR A 264 -9.50 -0.27 30.54
N GLY A 265 -10.02 0.31 29.46
CA GLY A 265 -11.02 1.38 29.52
C GLY A 265 -10.50 2.77 29.90
N THR A 266 -9.20 3.03 29.79
CA THR A 266 -8.66 4.38 30.02
C THR A 266 -8.82 5.21 28.74
N VAL A 267 -9.63 6.26 28.81
CA VAL A 267 -9.84 7.20 27.71
C VAL A 267 -8.82 8.32 27.79
N SER A 268 -8.02 8.49 26.74
CA SER A 268 -7.25 9.72 26.56
C SER A 268 -7.91 10.55 25.45
N THR A 269 -8.06 11.85 25.67
CA THR A 269 -7.95 12.79 24.55
C THR A 269 -6.48 12.85 24.21
N ILE A 270 -6.10 12.29 23.07
CA ILE A 270 -4.71 12.30 22.66
C ILE A 270 -4.48 13.49 21.72
N TYR A 271 -5.37 13.75 20.75
CA TYR A 271 -5.34 14.97 19.92
C TYR A 271 -6.55 15.90 20.13
N THR A 272 -6.38 17.18 19.85
CA THR A 272 -7.43 18.19 19.62
C THR A 272 -6.93 19.24 18.63
N GLY A 273 -7.55 19.30 17.46
CA GLY A 273 -7.19 20.20 16.36
C GLY A 273 -8.13 21.37 16.12
N GLN A 274 -8.11 21.91 14.91
CA GLN A 274 -8.86 23.10 14.52
C GLN A 274 -9.81 22.85 13.33
N THR A 275 -9.77 21.66 12.74
CA THR A 275 -10.45 21.25 11.51
C THR A 275 -11.09 19.86 11.68
N GLN A 276 -11.90 19.44 10.70
CA GLN A 276 -12.75 18.24 10.81
C GLN A 276 -11.99 16.99 10.36
N LEU A 277 -11.75 16.08 11.31
CA LEU A 277 -11.06 14.80 11.09
C LEU A 277 -12.05 13.66 10.83
N ALA A 278 -11.70 12.73 9.96
CA ALA A 278 -12.58 11.63 9.53
C ALA A 278 -11.80 10.35 9.12
N PHE A 279 -12.49 9.25 8.83
CA PHE A 279 -11.99 8.01 8.18
C PHE A 279 -10.65 7.41 8.66
N PRO A 280 -10.44 7.18 9.97
CA PRO A 280 -9.33 6.41 10.51
C PRO A 280 -9.16 5.02 9.90
N ALA A 281 -7.92 4.59 9.60
CA ALA A 281 -7.51 3.20 9.37
C ALA A 281 -6.27 2.85 10.23
N ILE A 282 -6.10 1.59 10.66
CA ILE A 282 -5.05 1.18 11.62
C ILE A 282 -4.10 0.16 11.02
N ASP A 283 -2.79 0.29 11.28
CA ASP A 283 -1.82 -0.78 11.03
C ASP A 283 -1.52 -1.63 12.28
N ALA A 284 -0.58 -2.56 12.17
CA ALA A 284 -0.24 -3.54 13.18
C ALA A 284 0.34 -3.05 14.55
N GLY A 285 0.21 -1.79 15.04
CA GLY A 285 0.77 -1.46 16.39
C GLY A 285 0.65 -0.10 17.18
N GLY A 286 -0.09 0.95 16.79
CA GLY A 286 0.01 2.39 17.29
C GLY A 286 -0.56 3.82 16.68
N ASN A 287 -0.97 4.48 15.51
CA ASN A 287 -1.30 4.71 13.98
C ASN A 287 -2.76 4.65 13.51
N ILE A 288 -3.43 5.82 13.48
CA ILE A 288 -4.65 6.08 12.72
C ILE A 288 -4.22 6.72 11.42
N PHE A 289 -4.88 6.36 10.35
CA PHE A 289 -4.90 7.05 9.08
C PHE A 289 -6.25 7.72 8.92
N ALA A 290 -6.39 8.98 9.29
CA ALA A 290 -7.61 9.75 9.08
C ALA A 290 -7.54 10.55 7.78
N THR A 291 -8.56 11.36 7.53
CA THR A 291 -8.63 12.41 6.53
C THR A 291 -9.06 13.73 7.17
N ASP A 292 -8.80 14.87 6.51
CA ASP A 292 -9.23 16.20 6.96
C ASP A 292 -9.95 16.93 5.82
N LEU A 293 -11.26 17.06 5.99
CA LEU A 293 -12.22 17.54 4.98
C LEU A 293 -11.94 18.99 4.56
N ASN A 294 -11.41 19.80 5.49
CA ASN A 294 -11.23 21.24 5.34
C ASN A 294 -9.83 21.59 4.80
N LEU A 295 -8.81 20.86 5.25
CA LEU A 295 -7.45 20.99 4.73
C LEU A 295 -7.27 20.29 3.38
N LYS A 296 -8.32 19.61 2.89
CA LYS A 296 -8.34 18.74 1.72
C LYS A 296 -7.11 17.83 1.73
N ALA A 297 -7.13 16.95 2.72
CA ALA A 297 -6.01 16.11 3.05
C ALA A 297 -6.40 14.68 3.48
N ALA A 298 -5.53 13.70 3.21
CA ALA A 298 -5.38 12.57 4.14
C ALA A 298 -4.57 13.07 5.34
N VAL A 299 -4.73 12.49 6.53
CA VAL A 299 -4.01 12.87 7.77
C VAL A 299 -3.70 11.62 8.60
N THR A 300 -2.45 11.15 8.69
CA THR A 300 -2.04 10.06 9.61
C THR A 300 -1.71 10.62 11.00
N ILE A 301 -1.93 9.81 12.03
CA ILE A 301 -2.20 10.13 13.44
C ILE A 301 -1.55 9.11 14.49
N ASN A 302 -0.57 9.47 15.40
CA ASN A 302 0.17 8.79 16.54
C ASN A 302 -0.50 8.51 17.95
N ALA A 303 -0.68 7.28 18.46
CA ALA A 303 -1.37 7.06 19.76
C ALA A 303 -0.73 7.65 21.04
N SER A 304 0.56 7.98 21.03
CA SER A 304 1.33 8.26 22.24
C SER A 304 1.58 9.75 22.51
N THR A 305 1.27 10.68 21.59
CA THR A 305 1.86 12.04 21.61
C THR A 305 0.97 13.24 21.20
N GLY A 306 -0.05 13.10 20.34
CA GLY A 306 -1.08 14.13 20.12
C GLY A 306 -1.10 14.96 18.82
N ALA A 307 -0.18 15.90 18.58
CA ALA A 307 -0.43 17.09 17.73
C ALA A 307 -0.45 16.92 16.18
N GLN A 308 -1.37 17.56 15.42
CA GLN A 308 -1.61 17.24 13.99
C GLN A 308 -0.41 17.34 13.02
N THR A 309 -0.64 16.59 11.95
CA THR A 309 0.16 16.06 10.87
C THR A 309 -0.90 16.03 9.74
N VAL A 310 -0.76 16.76 8.62
CA VAL A 310 -1.60 16.54 7.40
C VAL A 310 -0.83 15.68 6.41
N LEU A 311 -1.25 14.42 6.21
CA LEU A 311 -0.50 13.37 5.50
C LEU A 311 -0.03 13.94 4.18
N ALA A 312 -1.05 14.46 3.52
CA ALA A 312 -1.16 14.38 2.12
C ALA A 312 -2.25 15.39 1.80
N ASN A 313 -1.98 16.46 1.04
CA ASN A 313 -2.99 17.49 0.73
C ASN A 313 -3.23 17.65 -0.79
N GLY A 314 -4.25 18.40 -1.20
CA GLY A 314 -4.40 18.89 -2.58
C GLY A 314 -5.47 18.23 -3.46
N PHE A 315 -6.16 17.19 -2.99
CA PHE A 315 -7.27 16.62 -3.77
C PHE A 315 -8.49 17.52 -3.76
N GLN A 316 -9.46 17.23 -4.61
CA GLN A 316 -10.65 18.06 -4.70
C GLN A 316 -11.72 17.66 -3.67
N ASN A 317 -11.89 16.37 -3.36
CA ASN A 317 -12.88 15.94 -2.37
C ASN A 317 -12.63 14.54 -1.75
N PRO A 318 -12.00 14.46 -0.57
CA PRO A 318 -11.82 12.63 0.56
C PRO A 318 -12.95 11.72 1.00
N VAL A 319 -13.20 10.70 0.21
CA VAL A 319 -14.32 9.79 0.42
C VAL A 319 -13.97 8.41 1.00
N GLY A 320 -12.69 8.11 1.23
CA GLY A 320 -12.28 6.80 1.80
C GLY A 320 -10.78 6.61 1.97
N LEU A 321 -10.40 5.62 2.80
CA LEU A 321 -9.03 5.36 3.22
C LEU A 321 -8.82 3.89 3.66
N GLY A 322 -7.87 3.14 3.07
CA GLY A 322 -7.63 1.71 3.41
C GLY A 322 -6.20 1.20 3.14
N ILE A 323 -5.71 0.21 3.89
CA ILE A 323 -4.30 -0.23 3.90
C ILE A 323 -4.09 -1.61 3.22
N ALA A 324 -3.01 -1.78 2.45
CA ALA A 324 -2.52 -3.05 1.92
C ALA A 324 -2.05 -4.02 3.02
N PRO A 325 -2.48 -5.30 3.04
CA PRO A 325 -2.13 -6.22 4.11
C PRO A 325 -0.67 -6.66 4.05
N ALA A 326 -0.12 -7.01 5.22
CA ALA A 326 1.25 -7.51 5.34
C ALA A 326 1.46 -8.82 4.54
N GLY A 327 2.66 -9.00 3.98
CA GLY A 327 2.99 -10.14 3.11
C GLY A 327 2.49 -10.02 1.67
N THR A 328 1.52 -9.13 1.39
CA THR A 328 1.11 -8.81 0.02
C THR A 328 2.11 -7.90 -0.67
N THR A 329 1.88 -7.70 -1.97
CA THR A 329 2.78 -6.92 -2.83
C THR A 329 2.74 -5.41 -2.61
N ALA A 330 1.99 -4.90 -1.61
CA ALA A 330 1.99 -3.49 -1.20
C ALA A 330 2.06 -3.22 0.31
N ALA A 331 2.18 -4.25 1.15
CA ALA A 331 2.16 -4.21 2.62
C ALA A 331 2.39 -2.81 3.26
N GLY A 332 1.32 -2.19 3.77
CA GLY A 332 1.35 -0.86 4.41
C GLY A 332 0.97 0.33 3.50
N THR A 333 0.85 0.14 2.19
CA THR A 333 0.33 1.17 1.27
C THR A 333 -1.09 1.56 1.65
N LEU A 334 -1.34 2.85 1.85
CA LEU A 334 -2.68 3.38 1.94
C LEU A 334 -3.29 3.62 0.56
N TYR A 335 -4.61 3.60 0.50
CA TYR A 335 -5.40 3.76 -0.71
C TYR A 335 -6.56 4.69 -0.41
N ILE A 336 -6.89 5.59 -1.35
CA ILE A 336 -7.56 6.84 -1.00
C ILE A 336 -8.44 7.43 -2.11
N THR A 337 -9.75 7.56 -1.91
CA THR A 337 -10.73 8.02 -2.92
C THR A 337 -10.99 9.54 -2.85
N ASP A 338 -10.93 10.25 -3.98
CA ASP A 338 -11.32 11.64 -4.21
C ASP A 338 -12.47 11.67 -5.21
N GLU A 339 -13.59 12.24 -4.77
CA GLU A 339 -14.84 12.32 -5.50
C GLU A 339 -14.76 13.27 -6.71
N PHE A 340 -14.10 14.44 -6.59
CA PHE A 340 -14.31 15.58 -7.48
C PHE A 340 -13.21 15.82 -8.52
N ALA A 341 -11.96 15.40 -8.26
CA ALA A 341 -11.05 15.09 -9.37
C ALA A 341 -11.26 13.65 -9.85
N CYS A 342 -12.26 12.96 -9.28
CA CYS A 342 -12.71 11.62 -9.59
C CYS A 342 -11.65 10.52 -9.35
N THR A 343 -10.60 10.67 -8.51
CA THR A 343 -9.41 9.76 -8.33
C THR A 343 -9.38 8.83 -7.11
N VAL A 344 -9.02 7.54 -7.24
CA VAL A 344 -8.42 6.77 -6.11
C VAL A 344 -6.95 7.02 -6.22
N SER A 345 -6.26 6.97 -5.09
CA SER A 345 -4.88 7.32 -4.91
C SER A 345 -4.19 6.31 -4.00
N ALA A 346 -3.08 5.69 -4.41
CA ALA A 346 -2.26 4.88 -3.52
C ALA A 346 -1.16 5.74 -2.93
N LEU A 347 -1.34 5.99 -1.65
CA LEU A 347 -0.37 6.55 -0.75
C LEU A 347 0.60 5.44 -0.32
N ALA A 348 1.70 5.24 -1.05
CA ALA A 348 2.75 4.27 -0.70
C ALA A 348 3.15 4.34 0.79
N PRO A 349 3.64 3.26 1.45
CA PRO A 349 4.19 3.35 2.81
C PRO A 349 5.54 4.07 2.84
N GLY A 350 6.00 4.59 1.69
CA GLY A 350 7.08 5.58 1.52
C GLY A 350 6.63 6.85 0.77
N GLY A 351 5.32 7.08 0.67
CA GLY A 351 4.76 8.40 0.41
C GLY A 351 4.80 8.97 -0.98
N ALA A 352 5.35 8.24 -1.93
CA ALA A 352 4.95 8.43 -3.32
C ALA A 352 3.43 8.15 -3.40
N LEU A 353 2.61 9.18 -3.21
CA LEU A 353 1.21 9.18 -3.59
C LEU A 353 1.10 9.58 -5.04
N SER A 354 0.22 8.88 -5.72
CA SER A 354 -0.70 9.52 -6.65
C SER A 354 -2.09 8.93 -6.36
N ILE A 355 -3.23 9.48 -6.78
CA ILE A 355 -3.64 9.57 -8.15
C ILE A 355 -3.29 8.19 -8.77
N LEU A 356 -4.17 7.17 -8.66
CA LEU A 356 -3.95 5.71 -8.89
C LEU A 356 -4.74 5.05 -10.04
N ALA A 357 -5.98 5.46 -10.30
CA ALA A 357 -6.65 5.27 -11.60
C ALA A 357 -7.30 6.56 -12.12
N GLY A 358 -7.12 6.90 -13.41
CA GLY A 358 -7.85 7.89 -14.24
C GLY A 358 -7.27 9.29 -14.65
N ALA A 359 -8.18 10.17 -15.12
CA ALA A 359 -7.97 11.48 -15.76
C ALA A 359 -8.89 12.64 -15.25
N SER A 360 -8.31 13.72 -14.74
CA SER A 360 -9.06 14.76 -13.99
C SER A 360 -10.02 15.53 -14.87
N GLY A 361 -11.26 15.65 -14.42
CA GLY A 361 -12.32 16.33 -15.16
C GLY A 361 -12.75 15.61 -16.45
N GLN A 362 -12.37 14.34 -16.65
CA GLN A 362 -12.89 13.50 -17.74
C GLN A 362 -13.93 12.47 -17.27
N CYS A 363 -14.44 12.66 -16.04
CA CYS A 363 -15.35 11.77 -15.33
C CYS A 363 -16.52 11.27 -16.20
N SER A 364 -16.50 9.97 -16.50
CA SER A 364 -17.48 9.25 -17.33
C SER A 364 -17.32 7.74 -17.13
N ALA A 365 -17.72 6.83 -18.04
CA ALA A 365 -17.59 5.37 -17.83
C ALA A 365 -16.78 4.62 -18.91
N GLY A 366 -15.89 3.71 -18.47
CA GLY A 366 -15.06 2.87 -19.35
C GLY A 366 -13.99 2.08 -18.60
N ASP A 367 -13.35 1.11 -19.27
CA ASP A 367 -12.34 0.14 -18.78
C ASP A 367 -10.92 0.41 -19.41
N GLY A 368 -9.77 0.16 -18.75
CA GLY A 368 -8.44 0.76 -19.09
C GLY A 368 -7.23 0.70 -18.08
N THR A 369 -5.95 1.00 -18.40
CA THR A 369 -4.78 1.23 -17.45
C THR A 369 -4.09 2.61 -17.53
N GLY A 370 -4.12 3.47 -16.49
CA GLY A 370 -3.74 4.92 -16.52
C GLY A 370 -4.87 6.01 -16.39
N ALA A 371 -5.26 6.74 -17.49
CA ALA A 371 -6.32 7.80 -17.77
C ALA A 371 -7.26 7.84 -19.09
N ALA A 372 -8.01 6.79 -19.52
CA ALA A 372 -8.93 6.51 -20.65
C ALA A 372 -10.03 5.42 -20.40
N ALA A 373 -9.91 4.58 -19.36
CA ALA A 373 -11.04 4.10 -18.57
C ALA A 373 -11.65 5.30 -17.84
N ARG A 374 -12.84 5.14 -17.31
CA ARG A 374 -13.56 6.27 -16.74
C ARG A 374 -14.37 5.86 -15.49
N PHE A 375 -14.45 6.81 -14.55
CA PHE A 375 -15.10 6.78 -13.23
C PHE A 375 -15.66 8.16 -12.91
N TYR A 376 -16.66 8.24 -12.05
CA TYR A 376 -17.35 9.49 -11.74
C TYR A 376 -17.82 9.49 -10.29
N LEU A 377 -17.31 10.42 -9.47
CA LEU A 377 -17.57 10.49 -8.02
C LEU A 377 -17.15 9.31 -7.08
N PRO A 378 -16.19 8.40 -7.36
CA PRO A 378 -15.94 7.22 -6.48
C PRO A 378 -15.49 7.49 -5.05
N THR A 379 -15.82 6.53 -4.17
CA THR A 379 -15.85 6.76 -2.70
C THR A 379 -15.37 5.61 -1.79
N GLY A 380 -15.84 4.37 -1.93
CA GLY A 380 -15.48 3.29 -0.98
C GLY A 380 -14.28 2.44 -1.39
N MET A 381 -13.57 1.83 -0.42
CA MET A 381 -12.55 0.79 -0.71
C MET A 381 -12.16 -0.19 0.42
N SER A 382 -11.47 -1.29 0.06
CA SER A 382 -10.85 -2.32 0.94
C SER A 382 -9.82 -3.14 0.17
N VAL A 383 -8.94 -3.92 0.84
CA VAL A 383 -7.94 -4.81 0.21
C VAL A 383 -8.10 -6.26 0.70
N ASP A 384 -7.86 -7.24 -0.17
CA ASP A 384 -7.77 -8.65 0.19
C ASP A 384 -6.32 -9.12 0.42
N HIS A 385 -6.23 -10.38 0.83
CA HIS A 385 -5.02 -11.09 1.21
C HIS A 385 -4.04 -11.38 0.05
N SER A 386 -4.40 -11.08 -1.20
CA SER A 386 -3.50 -11.09 -2.37
C SER A 386 -2.90 -9.70 -2.67
N GLY A 387 -3.35 -8.64 -1.98
CA GLY A 387 -2.93 -7.24 -2.23
C GLY A 387 -3.81 -6.52 -3.26
N THR A 388 -4.88 -7.18 -3.66
CA THR A 388 -5.92 -6.78 -4.59
C THR A 388 -6.88 -5.85 -3.81
N LEU A 389 -7.04 -4.57 -4.18
CA LEU A 389 -8.01 -3.65 -3.52
C LEU A 389 -9.43 -3.92 -4.07
N PHE A 390 -10.40 -3.09 -3.73
CA PHE A 390 -11.79 -3.18 -4.07
C PHE A 390 -12.29 -1.71 -4.08
N VAL A 391 -12.94 -1.16 -5.12
CA VAL A 391 -13.26 0.31 -5.21
C VAL A 391 -14.61 0.61 -5.87
N ALA A 392 -15.35 1.58 -5.31
CA ALA A 392 -16.75 1.90 -5.63
C ALA A 392 -17.04 3.23 -6.33
N ASP A 393 -17.72 3.17 -7.50
CA ASP A 393 -17.82 4.20 -8.56
C ASP A 393 -19.27 4.70 -8.87
N PRO A 394 -19.78 5.69 -8.10
CA PRO A 394 -21.19 6.02 -7.96
C PRO A 394 -21.81 6.82 -9.10
N GLY A 395 -21.11 7.78 -9.68
CA GLY A 395 -21.61 8.53 -10.84
C GLY A 395 -21.71 7.67 -12.10
N ASN A 396 -21.10 6.48 -12.08
CA ASN A 396 -21.08 5.51 -13.17
C ASN A 396 -21.91 4.27 -12.95
N GLU A 397 -22.42 4.04 -11.75
CA GLU A 397 -23.22 2.85 -11.48
C GLU A 397 -22.42 1.56 -11.77
N SER A 398 -21.20 1.47 -11.22
CA SER A 398 -20.29 0.37 -11.54
C SER A 398 -19.30 -0.05 -10.44
N ILE A 399 -18.75 -1.25 -10.64
CA ILE A 399 -17.78 -2.00 -9.85
C ILE A 399 -16.94 -2.93 -10.76
N ARG A 400 -15.71 -3.29 -10.38
CA ARG A 400 -14.62 -3.59 -11.32
C ARG A 400 -13.75 -4.86 -10.92
N LYS A 401 -12.57 -5.35 -11.44
CA LYS A 401 -11.72 -6.55 -10.94
C LYS A 401 -10.18 -6.47 -10.32
N ILE A 402 -9.66 -5.79 -9.24
CA ILE A 402 -8.26 -5.22 -8.98
C ILE A 402 -7.25 -6.14 -8.31
N THR A 403 -6.20 -6.48 -9.05
CA THR A 403 -4.78 -6.50 -8.61
C THR A 403 -4.17 -5.07 -8.69
N SER A 404 -2.85 -4.79 -8.78
CA SER A 404 -2.20 -3.56 -8.20
C SER A 404 -1.53 -2.25 -8.85
N GLY A 405 -1.23 -2.05 -10.16
CA GLY A 405 -1.04 -0.78 -10.94
C GLY A 405 -1.31 -0.77 -12.51
N GLY A 406 -2.52 -1.08 -12.95
CA GLY A 406 -3.12 -1.57 -14.25
C GLY A 406 -4.66 -1.51 -14.62
N VAL A 407 -5.37 -2.61 -14.95
CA VAL A 407 -6.62 -2.62 -15.79
C VAL A 407 -7.93 -2.41 -15.04
N VAL A 408 -8.55 -1.26 -15.25
CA VAL A 408 -9.99 -1.07 -15.19
C VAL A 408 -10.78 -2.09 -16.06
N THR A 409 -11.54 -3.01 -15.45
CA THR A 409 -12.38 -4.11 -15.96
C THR A 409 -13.64 -4.13 -15.09
N THR A 410 -14.81 -3.85 -15.64
CA THR A 410 -16.07 -3.82 -14.87
C THR A 410 -16.53 -5.25 -14.51
N LEU A 411 -16.67 -5.52 -13.21
CA LEU A 411 -17.07 -6.81 -12.60
C LEU A 411 -18.55 -6.83 -12.21
N ALA A 412 -19.15 -5.67 -11.99
CA ALA A 412 -20.57 -5.51 -11.72
C ALA A 412 -21.04 -4.11 -12.12
N GLY A 413 -22.29 -3.97 -12.56
CA GLY A 413 -22.88 -2.68 -12.90
C GLY A 413 -22.62 -2.21 -14.32
N ALA A 414 -23.28 -1.12 -14.72
CA ALA A 414 -23.20 -0.56 -16.06
C ALA A 414 -23.71 0.89 -16.11
N ALA A 415 -22.84 1.80 -16.52
CA ALA A 415 -23.20 3.18 -16.80
C ALA A 415 -24.04 3.33 -18.08
N PRO A 416 -24.80 4.43 -18.23
CA PRO A 416 -25.17 5.42 -17.23
C PRO A 416 -26.59 5.11 -16.71
N GLN A 417 -26.79 3.93 -16.11
CA GLN A 417 -28.14 3.41 -15.80
C GLN A 417 -28.36 3.24 -14.29
N PRO A 418 -28.78 4.31 -13.58
CA PRO A 418 -29.23 4.23 -12.19
C PRO A 418 -30.43 3.27 -12.04
N GLY A 419 -30.43 2.38 -11.04
CA GLY A 419 -31.55 1.48 -10.70
C GLY A 419 -31.13 0.24 -9.92
N HIS A 420 -32.06 -0.65 -9.56
CA HIS A 420 -31.80 -1.86 -8.75
C HIS A 420 -31.92 -3.14 -9.60
N VAL A 421 -30.79 -3.76 -9.99
CA VAL A 421 -30.80 -5.05 -10.70
C VAL A 421 -29.70 -6.01 -10.21
N ASN A 422 -30.00 -7.31 -10.11
CA ASN A 422 -29.05 -8.42 -9.90
C ASN A 422 -28.70 -9.11 -11.23
N GLY A 423 -27.50 -9.67 -11.35
CA GLY A 423 -27.02 -10.32 -12.56
C GLY A 423 -25.53 -10.63 -12.49
N ALA A 424 -24.89 -10.87 -13.64
CA ALA A 424 -23.43 -10.95 -13.74
C ALA A 424 -22.90 -9.73 -14.51
N GLY A 425 -21.82 -9.10 -14.02
CA GLY A 425 -21.16 -7.99 -14.68
C GLY A 425 -22.12 -6.88 -15.13
N PRO A 426 -22.13 -6.51 -16.43
CA PRO A 426 -22.95 -5.44 -16.97
C PRO A 426 -24.45 -5.78 -17.10
N ALA A 427 -24.91 -6.93 -16.59
CA ALA A 427 -26.34 -7.22 -16.45
C ALA A 427 -26.97 -6.55 -15.20
N ALA A 428 -26.16 -6.14 -14.22
CA ALA A 428 -26.62 -5.52 -12.99
C ALA A 428 -26.68 -3.97 -13.09
N ARG A 429 -27.48 -3.29 -12.24
CA ARG A 429 -27.63 -1.81 -12.15
C ARG A 429 -27.61 -1.34 -10.70
N PHE A 430 -26.89 -0.21 -10.44
CA PHE A 430 -26.57 0.54 -9.19
C PHE A 430 -27.28 1.89 -9.17
N ASN A 431 -27.31 2.61 -8.04
CA ASN A 431 -27.35 4.08 -8.03
C ASN A 431 -26.56 4.66 -6.83
N ALA A 432 -25.33 5.04 -7.15
CA ALA A 432 -24.27 5.54 -6.28
C ALA A 432 -23.47 4.58 -5.35
N PRO A 433 -22.69 3.58 -5.84
CA PRO A 433 -21.72 2.77 -5.05
C PRO A 433 -20.68 3.52 -4.18
N ALA A 434 -20.44 2.99 -2.97
CA ALA A 434 -19.57 3.52 -1.91
C ALA A 434 -18.94 2.46 -0.96
N GLY A 435 -18.84 2.75 0.35
CA GLY A 435 -18.02 2.04 1.35
C GLY A 435 -18.13 0.50 1.34
N LEU A 436 -16.99 -0.22 1.45
CA LEU A 436 -16.94 -1.62 1.02
C LEU A 436 -15.86 -2.49 1.67
N THR A 437 -15.96 -3.81 1.49
CA THR A 437 -15.00 -4.81 2.02
C THR A 437 -14.94 -6.13 1.22
N ALA A 438 -13.96 -6.99 1.51
CA ALA A 438 -13.68 -8.25 0.81
C ALA A 438 -13.30 -9.38 1.79
N ASP A 439 -13.78 -10.61 1.54
CA ASP A 439 -13.44 -11.80 2.34
C ASP A 439 -12.16 -12.51 1.88
N GLY A 440 -11.74 -13.52 2.65
CA GLY A 440 -10.55 -14.34 2.37
C GLY A 440 -10.57 -15.13 1.05
N ASN A 441 -11.71 -15.19 0.36
CA ASN A 441 -11.87 -15.84 -0.95
C ASN A 441 -12.07 -14.82 -2.09
N GLY A 442 -11.99 -13.52 -1.81
CA GLY A 442 -12.29 -12.46 -2.76
C GLY A 442 -13.78 -12.31 -3.08
N THR A 443 -14.68 -12.63 -2.13
CA THR A 443 -16.14 -12.37 -2.23
C THR A 443 -16.56 -11.17 -1.35
N LEU A 444 -17.44 -10.30 -1.84
CA LEU A 444 -17.22 -8.83 -1.77
C LEU A 444 -18.46 -8.04 -1.44
N TYR A 445 -18.37 -6.93 -0.71
CA TYR A 445 -19.53 -6.24 -0.14
C TYR A 445 -19.39 -4.70 -0.26
N VAL A 446 -20.10 -4.01 -1.18
CA VAL A 446 -20.14 -2.51 -1.33
C VAL A 446 -21.48 -1.96 -1.00
N GLY A 447 -21.53 -0.90 -0.19
CA GLY A 447 -22.66 0.00 -0.01
C GLY A 447 -22.97 0.94 -1.17
N ASP A 448 -24.14 0.84 -1.81
CA ASP A 448 -24.68 1.64 -2.93
C ASP A 448 -25.69 2.72 -2.52
N PRO A 449 -25.30 3.81 -1.83
CA PRO A 449 -26.17 4.74 -1.12
C PRO A 449 -27.37 5.41 -1.82
N GLY A 450 -27.29 5.86 -3.07
CA GLY A 450 -28.42 6.57 -3.72
C GLY A 450 -29.60 5.63 -4.04
N ASN A 451 -29.30 4.35 -4.09
CA ASN A 451 -30.12 3.21 -4.48
C ASN A 451 -29.92 2.16 -3.43
N ALA A 452 -30.25 2.54 -2.21
CA ALA A 452 -29.43 2.14 -1.09
C ALA A 452 -29.16 0.61 -1.01
N THR A 453 -27.97 0.04 -1.27
CA THR A 453 -27.47 -1.22 -0.64
C THR A 453 -25.98 -1.54 -0.62
N ILE A 454 -25.47 -1.95 0.56
CA ILE A 454 -24.38 -2.92 0.66
C ILE A 454 -24.79 -4.14 -0.13
N ARG A 455 -24.02 -4.59 -1.11
CA ARG A 455 -24.35 -5.79 -1.85
C ARG A 455 -23.13 -6.64 -2.19
N LYS A 456 -23.40 -7.93 -2.35
CA LYS A 456 -22.45 -9.03 -2.53
C LYS A 456 -22.04 -9.18 -4.00
N VAL A 457 -20.75 -9.33 -4.28
CA VAL A 457 -20.19 -9.74 -5.59
C VAL A 457 -19.17 -10.84 -5.42
N SER A 458 -19.16 -11.80 -6.33
CA SER A 458 -18.18 -12.89 -6.39
C SER A 458 -16.92 -12.51 -7.19
N PRO A 459 -15.79 -13.24 -7.06
CA PRO A 459 -14.55 -12.94 -7.79
C PRO A 459 -14.68 -12.94 -9.32
N ASP A 460 -15.71 -13.56 -9.86
CA ASP A 460 -16.07 -13.65 -11.28
C ASP A 460 -17.19 -12.68 -11.70
N GLY A 461 -17.80 -11.96 -10.76
CA GLY A 461 -18.70 -10.84 -11.03
C GLY A 461 -20.19 -11.17 -11.06
N VAL A 462 -20.62 -12.25 -10.40
CA VAL A 462 -22.04 -12.51 -10.13
C VAL A 462 -22.47 -11.74 -8.89
N VAL A 463 -23.70 -11.20 -8.91
CA VAL A 463 -24.08 -10.08 -8.06
C VAL A 463 -25.42 -10.26 -7.31
N ALA A 464 -25.42 -10.00 -5.99
CA ALA A 464 -26.52 -10.29 -5.06
C ALA A 464 -26.61 -9.32 -3.82
N ASP A 465 -27.76 -8.69 -3.54
CA ASP A 465 -28.04 -7.62 -2.54
C ASP A 465 -27.59 -7.57 -1.03
N ALA A 466 -26.44 -8.08 -0.54
CA ALA A 466 -26.00 -7.99 0.89
C ALA A 466 -26.95 -7.25 1.92
N LEU A 467 -26.89 -5.92 2.21
CA LEU A 467 -27.96 -5.02 2.77
C LEU A 467 -27.81 -3.43 2.56
N PRO A 468 -28.87 -2.56 2.45
CA PRO A 468 -29.08 -1.09 2.17
C PRO A 468 -28.17 0.07 2.70
N THR A 469 -28.33 1.34 2.21
CA THR A 469 -27.35 2.48 2.41
C THR A 469 -27.82 3.99 2.52
N SER A 470 -26.96 5.07 2.41
CA SER A 470 -27.25 6.51 1.90
C SER A 470 -26.27 7.79 2.00
N THR A 471 -24.96 7.87 1.57
CA THR A 471 -24.14 9.09 1.07
C THR A 471 -22.92 9.72 1.92
N PRO A 472 -22.18 10.87 1.62
CA PRO A 472 -20.70 10.96 1.34
C PRO A 472 -19.80 12.05 2.11
N LEU A 473 -18.53 12.37 1.68
CA LEU A 473 -17.35 12.92 2.47
C LEU A 473 -16.29 13.80 1.66
N SER A 474 -14.97 14.02 2.05
CA SER A 474 -13.84 14.69 1.23
C SER A 474 -12.19 14.54 1.67
N VAL A 475 -10.14 14.09 0.59
CA VAL A 475 -8.56 13.74 0.77
C VAL A 475 -7.34 14.61 0.16
N GLY A 476 -6.04 14.12 0.08
CA GLY A 476 -4.75 14.67 -0.52
C GLY A 476 -3.45 13.73 -0.66
N GLU A 477 -2.19 14.22 -0.94
CA GLU A 477 -0.85 13.51 -1.32
C GLU A 477 0.46 13.44 -0.36
N THR A 478 0.99 12.25 0.12
CA THR A 478 2.36 11.85 0.77
C THR A 478 2.43 11.10 2.17
N LEU A 479 3.33 10.09 2.48
CA LEU A 479 3.42 9.09 3.66
C LEU A 479 4.86 8.51 4.00
N SER A 480 5.14 7.80 5.13
CA SER A 480 6.38 6.96 5.36
C SER A 480 6.41 6.08 6.64
N ARG A 481 6.61 4.74 6.62
CA ARG A 481 6.53 3.82 7.80
C ARG A 481 7.87 3.41 8.45
N ASP A 482 7.88 3.16 9.77
CA ASP A 482 8.98 2.56 10.55
C ASP A 482 8.71 1.12 11.06
N THR A 483 9.61 0.61 11.92
CA THR A 483 9.59 -0.78 12.43
C THR A 483 8.83 -1.02 13.72
N ALA A 484 8.58 -0.01 14.56
CA ALA A 484 7.48 -0.09 15.53
C ALA A 484 6.16 -0.12 14.74
N GLY A 485 6.16 0.57 13.60
CA GLY A 485 5.10 0.74 12.61
C GLY A 485 4.83 2.23 12.35
N ASN A 486 5.45 3.14 13.09
CA ASN A 486 5.19 4.59 13.08
C ASN A 486 5.22 5.16 11.64
N PHE A 487 4.16 5.83 11.17
CA PHE A 487 4.18 6.61 9.93
C PHE A 487 4.68 8.06 10.14
N TYR A 488 5.19 8.68 9.09
CA TYR A 488 5.75 10.05 9.11
C TYR A 488 5.53 10.71 7.76
N TYR A 489 5.44 12.02 7.70
CA TYR A 489 5.27 12.77 6.45
C TYR A 489 5.43 14.28 6.70
N ALA A 490 5.12 15.09 5.69
CA ALA A 490 5.22 16.54 5.71
C ALA A 490 3.89 17.26 5.39
N VAL A 491 3.64 18.39 6.05
CA VAL A 491 2.67 19.41 5.60
C VAL A 491 3.24 20.81 5.83
N GLN A 492 2.99 21.71 4.88
CA GLN A 492 3.27 23.13 4.97
C GLN A 492 4.72 23.43 5.35
N ASN A 493 5.04 23.57 6.64
CA ASN A 493 6.38 23.85 7.17
C ASN A 493 6.72 22.97 8.40
N ALA A 494 6.22 21.74 8.41
CA ALA A 494 6.44 20.80 9.50
C ALA A 494 6.62 19.36 9.00
N VAL A 495 7.46 18.61 9.73
CA VAL A 495 7.56 17.15 9.61
C VAL A 495 7.09 16.52 10.88
N LEU A 496 6.22 15.56 10.70
CA LEU A 496 5.28 15.21 11.73
C LEU A 496 5.02 13.70 11.67
N GLU A 497 4.79 13.14 12.84
CA GLU A 497 4.81 11.73 13.16
C GLU A 497 3.42 11.17 13.44
N VAL A 498 3.39 9.86 13.35
CA VAL A 498 2.34 8.91 13.63
C VAL A 498 3.08 7.68 14.21
N SER A 499 2.92 7.28 15.47
CA SER A 499 3.08 5.84 15.86
C SER A 499 1.87 5.00 15.37
N PRO A 500 1.78 3.59 15.29
CA PRO A 500 0.91 2.47 14.57
C PRO A 500 -0.68 1.95 14.40
N SER A 501 -1.97 2.01 14.99
CA SER A 501 -2.95 2.52 16.09
C SER A 501 -3.70 3.92 16.22
N GLY A 502 -3.34 4.95 17.03
CA GLY A 502 -3.42 6.36 16.54
C GLY A 502 -3.91 7.62 17.30
N SER A 503 -3.15 8.73 17.21
CA SER A 503 -3.48 10.16 17.55
C SER A 503 -2.38 11.29 17.36
N VAL A 504 -1.99 11.63 16.13
CA VAL A 504 -0.97 12.58 15.61
C VAL A 504 0.32 13.01 16.41
N THR A 505 1.42 13.42 15.75
CA THR A 505 2.48 14.26 16.40
C THR A 505 3.05 15.34 15.49
N THR A 506 3.16 16.56 16.00
CA THR A 506 4.06 17.57 15.44
C THR A 506 5.48 17.31 15.95
N LEU A 507 6.15 16.31 15.34
CA LEU A 507 7.51 15.87 15.72
C LEU A 507 8.55 16.98 15.53
N ALA A 508 8.43 17.77 14.48
CA ALA A 508 9.38 18.80 14.08
C ALA A 508 8.72 19.92 13.26
N GLY A 509 9.11 21.18 13.48
CA GLY A 509 8.44 22.32 12.85
C GLY A 509 7.04 22.56 13.41
N ALA A 510 6.23 23.38 12.73
CA ALA A 510 4.85 23.62 13.13
C ALA A 510 3.92 23.94 11.95
N VAL A 511 2.71 23.38 11.99
CA VAL A 511 1.67 23.63 10.98
C VAL A 511 1.25 25.10 11.04
N ASN A 512 1.15 25.75 9.89
CA ASN A 512 0.92 27.19 9.68
C ASN A 512 2.05 28.12 10.19
N ALA A 513 3.23 27.60 10.55
CA ALA A 513 4.37 28.43 10.91
C ALA A 513 4.99 29.14 9.68
N PRO A 514 5.62 30.32 9.86
CA PRO A 514 6.41 30.96 8.81
C PRO A 514 7.54 30.03 8.33
N PRO A 515 7.86 30.03 7.02
CA PRO A 515 8.94 29.21 6.49
C PRO A 515 10.32 29.67 6.99
N GLY A 516 11.23 28.72 7.15
CA GLY A 516 12.62 28.98 7.56
C GLY A 516 13.43 27.69 7.61
N SER A 517 14.72 27.79 7.93
CA SER A 517 15.68 26.68 7.90
C SER A 517 16.34 26.39 9.25
N ALA A 518 15.83 26.95 10.35
CA ALA A 518 16.41 26.78 11.68
C ALA A 518 16.44 25.29 12.10
N ASP A 519 17.61 24.82 12.52
CA ASP A 519 17.77 23.58 13.29
C ASP A 519 17.31 23.82 14.73
N GLY A 520 16.75 22.79 15.38
CA GLY A 520 16.07 22.95 16.66
C GLY A 520 15.41 21.66 17.15
N VAL A 521 14.51 21.75 18.13
CA VAL A 521 13.77 20.60 18.66
C VAL A 521 12.27 20.87 18.58
N GLY A 522 11.51 19.94 17.99
CA GLY A 522 10.06 20.10 17.82
C GLY A 522 9.71 21.37 17.04
N ALA A 523 8.75 22.13 17.56
CA ALA A 523 8.30 23.40 16.99
C ALA A 523 9.33 24.56 17.03
N ALA A 524 10.52 24.36 17.61
CA ALA A 524 11.62 25.33 17.51
C ALA A 524 12.46 25.17 16.22
N ALA A 525 12.38 24.01 15.55
CA ALA A 525 12.91 23.86 14.21
C ALA A 525 11.98 24.50 13.17
N GLN A 526 12.51 24.81 11.99
CA GLN A 526 11.73 25.36 10.87
C GLN A 526 12.05 24.60 9.59
N PHE A 527 11.04 24.47 8.72
CA PHE A 527 11.15 23.94 7.36
C PHE A 527 10.58 24.96 6.37
N HIS A 528 10.80 24.74 5.07
CA HIS A 528 10.18 25.48 3.98
C HIS A 528 9.70 24.48 2.92
N PHE A 529 8.41 24.11 3.02
CA PHE A 529 7.78 23.11 2.16
C PHE A 529 8.53 21.75 2.16
N PRO A 530 8.58 21.04 3.30
CA PRO A 530 9.12 19.69 3.31
C PRO A 530 8.25 18.75 2.45
N ALA A 531 8.88 17.83 1.75
CA ALA A 531 8.25 16.95 0.76
C ALA A 531 8.40 15.47 1.15
N GLY A 532 9.41 14.79 0.62
CA GLY A 532 9.70 13.39 0.92
C GLY A 532 10.33 13.18 2.28
N ILE A 533 10.02 12.03 2.88
CA ILE A 533 10.64 11.51 4.10
C ILE A 533 11.08 10.07 3.85
N ALA A 534 12.17 9.67 4.48
CA ALA A 534 12.56 8.27 4.62
C ALA A 534 12.96 7.99 6.07
N VAL A 535 12.69 6.79 6.58
CA VAL A 535 12.98 6.42 7.99
C VAL A 535 14.09 5.37 8.06
N ASP A 536 15.15 5.62 8.83
CA ASP A 536 16.17 4.60 9.10
C ASP A 536 15.73 3.59 10.17
N ALA A 537 16.44 2.45 10.24
CA ALA A 537 16.12 1.37 11.20
C ALA A 537 16.28 1.76 12.69
N ALA A 538 16.71 2.99 13.00
CA ALA A 538 16.74 3.56 14.34
C ALA A 538 15.69 4.67 14.55
N GLY A 539 14.72 4.79 13.64
CA GLY A 539 13.59 5.73 13.71
C GLY A 539 13.93 7.17 13.32
N ASN A 540 15.11 7.45 12.77
CA ASN A 540 15.40 8.82 12.33
C ASN A 540 14.83 9.06 10.93
N LEU A 541 14.19 10.22 10.77
CA LEU A 541 13.70 10.69 9.48
C LEU A 541 14.81 11.42 8.72
N TYR A 542 14.76 11.29 7.41
CA TYR A 542 15.51 12.11 6.47
C TYR A 542 14.51 12.82 5.56
N VAL A 543 14.40 14.13 5.76
CA VAL A 543 13.40 15.02 5.16
C VAL A 543 14.02 15.77 4.00
N ALA A 544 13.41 15.72 2.83
CA ALA A 544 13.66 16.70 1.78
C ALA A 544 12.93 17.99 2.11
N ASP A 545 13.69 19.04 2.42
CA ASP A 545 13.20 20.37 2.80
C ASP A 545 13.27 21.26 1.56
N MET A 546 12.25 21.10 0.70
CA MET A 546 12.30 21.36 -0.76
C MET A 546 12.70 22.79 -1.09
N LEU A 547 12.08 23.79 -0.47
CA LEU A 547 12.33 25.21 -0.74
C LEU A 547 13.37 25.83 0.21
N ASN A 548 14.01 25.00 1.05
CA ASN A 548 15.28 25.31 1.69
C ASN A 548 16.48 24.73 0.94
N TYR A 549 16.29 23.78 0.01
CA TYR A 549 17.34 23.09 -0.75
C TYR A 549 18.25 22.19 0.10
N THR A 550 17.67 21.52 1.10
CA THR A 550 18.44 20.69 2.06
C THR A 550 17.77 19.35 2.34
N ILE A 551 18.56 18.39 2.80
CA ILE A 551 18.07 17.20 3.51
C ILE A 551 18.27 17.45 5.01
N ARG A 552 17.21 17.31 5.81
CA ARG A 552 17.24 17.47 7.28
C ARG A 552 17.11 16.09 7.93
N LYS A 553 17.93 15.77 8.93
CA LYS A 553 17.76 14.58 9.77
C LYS A 553 16.95 14.97 11.01
N VAL A 554 15.86 14.25 11.26
CA VAL A 554 15.02 14.39 12.46
C VAL A 554 15.16 13.11 13.28
N THR A 555 15.44 13.23 14.58
CA THR A 555 15.47 12.08 15.50
C THR A 555 14.07 11.79 16.06
N PRO A 556 13.79 10.59 16.61
CA PRO A 556 12.55 10.31 17.36
C PRO A 556 12.28 11.27 18.55
N ALA A 557 13.31 12.00 19.02
CA ALA A 557 13.17 13.03 20.04
C ALA A 557 12.83 14.43 19.47
N GLY A 558 12.46 14.53 18.19
CA GLY A 558 12.13 15.78 17.51
C GLY A 558 13.32 16.71 17.25
N VAL A 559 14.56 16.27 17.52
CA VAL A 559 15.78 17.05 17.23
C VAL A 559 16.03 17.05 15.72
N VAL A 560 16.01 18.24 15.11
CA VAL A 560 16.26 18.49 13.70
C VAL A 560 17.67 19.03 13.49
N THR A 561 18.38 18.45 12.53
CA THR A 561 19.70 18.92 12.07
C THR A 561 19.76 18.94 10.54
N THR A 562 20.48 19.90 9.96
CA THR A 562 20.75 19.91 8.52
C THR A 562 21.77 18.83 8.20
N PHE A 563 21.35 17.79 7.47
CA PHE A 563 22.16 16.62 7.15
C PHE A 563 23.00 16.85 5.90
N ALA A 564 22.40 17.38 4.83
CA ALA A 564 23.09 17.73 3.59
C ALA A 564 22.43 18.92 2.88
N GLY A 565 23.19 19.61 2.02
CA GLY A 565 22.73 20.83 1.34
C GLY A 565 22.98 22.10 2.16
N GLN A 566 22.84 23.26 1.51
CA GLN A 566 22.97 24.57 2.15
C GLN A 566 21.68 25.38 2.00
N ALA A 567 21.12 25.82 3.13
CA ALA A 567 19.87 26.57 3.16
C ALA A 567 19.90 27.80 2.24
N GLY A 568 18.96 27.88 1.30
CA GLY A 568 18.84 28.99 0.36
C GLY A 568 19.87 29.02 -0.78
N GLN A 569 20.61 27.92 -1.02
CA GLN A 569 21.52 27.79 -2.17
C GLN A 569 21.07 26.63 -3.09
N ALA A 570 20.23 26.95 -4.06
CA ALA A 570 19.76 26.00 -5.07
C ALA A 570 20.86 25.66 -6.10
N GLY A 571 21.03 24.38 -6.41
CA GLY A 571 21.97 23.91 -7.44
C GLY A 571 22.06 22.39 -7.54
N LEU A 572 22.78 21.87 -8.53
CA LEU A 572 23.01 20.43 -8.71
C LEU A 572 24.49 20.12 -8.49
N VAL A 573 24.95 20.26 -7.24
CA VAL A 573 26.38 20.17 -6.87
C VAL A 573 26.61 18.99 -5.92
N ASP A 574 27.48 18.08 -6.32
CA ASP A 574 27.92 16.92 -5.53
C ASP A 574 28.93 17.38 -4.47
N GLY A 575 28.86 16.82 -3.26
CA GLY A 575 29.63 17.34 -2.12
C GLY A 575 29.39 16.55 -0.84
N THR A 576 29.77 17.12 0.32
CA THR A 576 29.52 16.51 1.64
C THR A 576 28.89 17.52 2.58
N GLY A 577 27.78 17.15 3.23
CA GLY A 577 27.04 18.04 4.12
C GLY A 577 26.63 19.34 3.41
N ALA A 578 26.96 20.48 4.02
CA ALA A 578 26.68 21.81 3.47
C ALA A 578 27.54 22.23 2.25
N ALA A 579 28.49 21.39 1.80
CA ALA A 579 29.21 21.63 0.55
C ALA A 579 28.49 21.09 -0.70
N ALA A 580 27.42 20.30 -0.52
CA ALA A 580 26.53 19.89 -1.60
C ALA A 580 25.41 20.93 -1.81
N GLN A 581 24.77 20.89 -2.97
CA GLN A 581 23.56 21.67 -3.27
C GLN A 581 22.48 20.75 -3.85
N PHE A 582 21.22 21.07 -3.55
CA PHE A 582 20.03 20.48 -4.18
C PHE A 582 19.28 21.58 -4.93
N THR A 583 18.52 21.23 -5.95
CA THR A 583 17.76 22.18 -6.78
C THR A 583 16.32 22.31 -6.29
N LEU A 584 15.64 21.18 -6.11
CA LEU A 584 14.31 21.03 -5.50
C LEU A 584 14.22 19.57 -5.02
N PRO A 585 14.75 19.22 -3.82
CA PRO A 585 14.69 17.86 -3.32
C PRO A 585 13.23 17.49 -2.98
N GLY A 586 12.76 16.39 -3.55
CA GLY A 586 11.38 15.91 -3.55
C GLY A 586 11.21 14.65 -2.69
N VAL A 587 10.89 13.51 -3.32
CA VAL A 587 10.67 12.24 -2.60
C VAL A 587 12.01 11.59 -2.22
N VAL A 588 12.08 11.00 -1.03
CA VAL A 588 13.28 10.35 -0.47
C VAL A 588 12.93 8.91 -0.14
N VAL A 589 13.80 7.95 -0.49
CA VAL A 589 13.76 6.56 0.02
C VAL A 589 15.13 6.14 0.52
N ILE A 590 15.18 5.15 1.42
CA ILE A 590 16.43 4.68 2.06
C ILE A 590 16.59 3.17 1.90
N ASP A 591 17.81 2.72 1.56
CA ASP A 591 18.14 1.29 1.49
C ASP A 591 18.60 0.70 2.83
N SER A 592 18.84 -0.61 2.85
CA SER A 592 19.35 -1.33 4.03
C SER A 592 20.82 -1.01 4.39
N SER A 593 21.53 -0.21 3.58
CA SER A 593 22.84 0.36 3.94
C SER A 593 22.74 1.73 4.62
N GLY A 594 21.55 2.33 4.63
CA GLY A 594 21.29 3.70 5.09
C GLY A 594 21.57 4.77 4.02
N THR A 595 21.70 4.37 2.75
CA THR A 595 21.88 5.31 1.64
C THR A 595 20.51 5.83 1.19
N LEU A 596 20.37 7.16 1.18
CA LEU A 596 19.19 7.84 0.66
C LEU A 596 19.25 7.93 -0.86
N TYR A 597 18.09 7.88 -1.51
CA TYR A 597 17.87 8.21 -2.90
C TYR A 597 16.81 9.32 -2.96
N VAL A 598 17.10 10.40 -3.67
CA VAL A 598 16.34 11.66 -3.65
C VAL A 598 16.00 12.07 -5.08
N THR A 599 14.73 12.35 -5.39
CA THR A 599 14.37 13.10 -6.61
C THR A 599 14.73 14.57 -6.43
N ASP A 600 15.46 15.19 -7.35
CA ASP A 600 15.99 16.55 -7.21
C ASP A 600 16.02 17.29 -8.55
N GLY A 601 15.09 18.22 -8.76
CA GLY A 601 14.90 18.86 -10.07
C GLY A 601 14.61 17.81 -11.16
N ASN A 602 15.51 17.67 -12.14
CA ASN A 602 15.42 16.65 -13.20
C ASN A 602 16.48 15.53 -13.04
N ALA A 603 16.93 15.29 -11.80
CA ALA A 603 17.95 14.31 -11.45
C ALA A 603 17.56 13.43 -10.26
N ILE A 604 18.28 12.32 -10.10
CA ILE A 604 18.22 11.40 -8.96
C ILE A 604 19.56 11.47 -8.23
N ARG A 605 19.54 11.83 -6.96
CA ARG A 605 20.72 11.97 -6.09
C ARG A 605 20.82 10.77 -5.16
N THR A 606 22.03 10.36 -4.81
CA THR A 606 22.30 9.53 -3.64
C THR A 606 22.84 10.38 -2.49
N VAL A 607 22.51 10.02 -1.25
CA VAL A 607 23.15 10.58 -0.04
C VAL A 607 23.52 9.45 0.91
N SER A 608 24.82 9.24 1.11
CA SER A 608 25.31 8.20 2.02
C SER A 608 25.05 8.54 3.51
N PRO A 609 25.15 7.56 4.44
CA PRO A 609 25.13 7.81 5.89
C PRO A 609 26.14 8.83 6.43
N ARG A 610 27.13 9.22 5.61
CA ARG A 610 28.14 10.25 5.92
C ARG A 610 27.85 11.61 5.28
N ALA A 611 26.61 11.83 4.83
CA ALA A 611 26.16 13.03 4.12
C ALA A 611 26.94 13.37 2.83
N VAL A 612 27.64 12.39 2.22
CA VAL A 612 28.21 12.54 0.87
C VAL A 612 27.07 12.42 -0.14
N VAL A 613 26.85 13.47 -0.92
CA VAL A 613 25.83 13.59 -1.98
C VAL A 613 26.47 13.33 -3.33
N SER A 614 25.82 12.56 -4.20
CA SER A 614 26.29 12.31 -5.57
C SER A 614 25.13 12.16 -6.57
N THR A 615 25.37 12.46 -7.85
CA THR A 615 24.37 12.25 -8.91
C THR A 615 24.37 10.78 -9.37
N LEU A 616 23.22 10.10 -9.29
CA LEU A 616 23.04 8.74 -9.78
C LEU A 616 22.57 8.71 -11.24
N ALA A 617 21.59 9.56 -11.58
CA ALA A 617 21.04 9.69 -12.93
C ALA A 617 20.42 11.08 -13.15
N GLY A 618 20.27 11.49 -14.41
CA GLY A 618 19.66 12.76 -14.76
C GLY A 618 20.59 13.97 -14.68
N SER A 619 20.05 15.15 -15.00
CA SER A 619 20.80 16.41 -15.10
C SER A 619 19.88 17.60 -14.79
N SER A 620 20.32 18.84 -15.04
CA SER A 620 19.41 20.00 -15.03
C SER A 620 18.46 20.05 -16.25
N THR A 621 18.75 19.30 -17.32
CA THR A 621 17.99 19.33 -18.57
C THR A 621 16.76 18.43 -18.50
N ALA A 622 15.58 19.02 -18.68
CA ALA A 622 14.32 18.29 -18.78
C ALA A 622 14.23 17.49 -20.09
N GLY A 623 13.72 16.26 -20.02
CA GLY A 623 13.50 15.39 -21.18
C GLY A 623 13.06 13.98 -20.77
N SER A 624 12.99 13.04 -21.71
CA SER A 624 12.50 11.67 -21.47
C SER A 624 13.48 10.56 -21.89
N ALA A 625 14.71 10.92 -22.26
CA ALA A 625 15.71 9.98 -22.76
C ALA A 625 16.10 8.92 -21.71
N ASP A 626 16.00 7.65 -22.08
CA ASP A 626 16.68 6.54 -21.40
C ASP A 626 18.20 6.64 -21.65
N GLY A 627 19.02 6.17 -20.70
CA GLY A 627 20.45 6.42 -20.73
C GLY A 627 21.17 5.95 -19.47
N THR A 628 22.35 6.50 -19.18
CA THR A 628 23.12 6.18 -17.96
C THR A 628 23.70 7.45 -17.34
N GLY A 629 23.56 7.60 -16.02
CA GLY A 629 24.01 8.81 -15.33
C GLY A 629 23.35 10.07 -15.91
N ALA A 630 24.15 11.11 -16.15
CA ALA A 630 23.70 12.38 -16.71
C ALA A 630 23.28 12.33 -18.20
N ALA A 631 23.42 11.19 -18.89
CA ALA A 631 22.89 11.00 -20.24
C ALA A 631 21.39 10.62 -20.25
N ALA A 632 20.87 10.10 -19.12
CA ALA A 632 19.42 9.97 -18.94
C ALA A 632 18.79 11.34 -18.68
N GLN A 633 17.53 11.51 -19.07
CA GLN A 633 16.76 12.73 -18.85
C GLN A 633 15.42 12.37 -18.20
N PHE A 634 14.99 13.22 -17.27
CA PHE A 634 13.68 13.18 -16.60
C PHE A 634 13.00 14.53 -16.77
N ASN A 635 11.70 14.61 -16.51
CA ASN A 635 10.91 15.84 -16.57
C ASN A 635 9.94 15.84 -15.39
N GLY A 636 10.33 16.51 -14.30
CA GLY A 636 9.61 16.41 -13.02
C GLY A 636 9.48 14.98 -12.49
N PRO A 637 10.60 14.24 -12.25
CA PRO A 637 10.57 12.99 -11.52
C PRO A 637 10.06 13.22 -10.09
N TYR A 638 8.96 12.60 -9.70
CA TYR A 638 8.29 12.86 -8.43
C TYR A 638 8.47 11.70 -7.44
N GLY A 639 7.65 10.66 -7.54
CA GLY A 639 7.73 9.46 -6.71
C GLY A 639 8.95 8.59 -7.03
N ILE A 640 9.50 7.96 -6.00
CA ILE A 640 10.58 6.99 -6.11
C ILE A 640 10.35 5.83 -5.13
N ALA A 641 10.60 4.60 -5.58
CA ALA A 641 10.45 3.38 -4.80
C ALA A 641 11.64 2.44 -5.00
N LEU A 642 12.02 1.72 -3.94
CA LEU A 642 13.02 0.65 -3.99
C LEU A 642 12.35 -0.68 -4.33
N GLY A 643 12.90 -1.38 -5.32
CA GLY A 643 12.51 -2.75 -5.68
C GLY A 643 13.61 -3.77 -5.37
N PRO A 644 13.44 -5.03 -5.83
CA PRO A 644 14.40 -6.09 -5.61
C PRO A 644 15.80 -5.76 -6.14
N SER A 645 16.81 -6.37 -5.50
CA SER A 645 18.24 -6.24 -5.81
C SER A 645 18.79 -4.81 -5.95
N GLY A 646 18.15 -3.82 -5.32
CA GLY A 646 18.60 -2.42 -5.32
C GLY A 646 18.31 -1.67 -6.62
N SER A 647 17.30 -2.12 -7.38
CA SER A 647 16.73 -1.31 -8.46
C SER A 647 15.81 -0.22 -7.89
N LEU A 648 15.86 0.98 -8.45
CA LEU A 648 14.89 2.04 -8.18
C LEU A 648 13.81 2.06 -9.26
N TYR A 649 12.63 2.55 -8.89
CA TYR A 649 11.51 2.81 -9.78
C TYR A 649 11.07 4.24 -9.53
N VAL A 650 11.04 5.07 -10.57
CA VAL A 650 10.77 6.52 -10.52
C VAL A 650 9.56 6.83 -11.38
N SER A 651 8.61 7.61 -10.87
CA SER A 651 7.55 8.19 -11.68
C SER A 651 8.06 9.49 -12.32
N ASP A 652 8.28 9.44 -13.63
CA ASP A 652 8.75 10.55 -14.44
C ASP A 652 7.53 11.32 -14.95
N THR A 653 6.96 12.08 -14.02
CA THR A 653 5.54 12.43 -13.99
C THR A 653 5.09 13.26 -15.18
N VAL A 654 5.86 14.28 -15.58
CA VAL A 654 5.50 15.15 -16.73
C VAL A 654 5.70 14.42 -18.07
N ASN A 655 6.44 13.32 -18.08
CA ASN A 655 6.55 12.42 -19.23
C ASN A 655 5.52 11.28 -19.21
N HIS A 656 4.68 11.17 -18.17
CA HIS A 656 3.68 10.12 -18.01
C HIS A 656 4.26 8.69 -18.01
N THR A 657 5.48 8.50 -17.49
CA THR A 657 6.21 7.23 -17.55
C THR A 657 6.70 6.75 -16.20
N ILE A 658 6.86 5.42 -16.05
CA ILE A 658 7.65 4.82 -14.97
C ILE A 658 9.03 4.44 -15.54
N ARG A 659 10.08 4.87 -14.85
CA ARG A 659 11.48 4.62 -15.21
C ARG A 659 12.10 3.70 -14.15
N LYS A 660 12.66 2.58 -14.56
CA LYS A 660 13.50 1.73 -13.71
C LYS A 660 14.94 2.23 -13.78
N ILE A 661 15.65 2.24 -12.65
CA ILE A 661 17.07 2.64 -12.57
C ILE A 661 17.87 1.56 -11.85
N THR A 662 19.04 1.18 -12.39
CA THR A 662 19.98 0.28 -11.70
C THR A 662 20.81 1.02 -10.66
N SER A 663 21.46 0.27 -9.75
CA SER A 663 22.49 0.80 -8.85
C SER A 663 23.71 1.40 -9.57
N SER A 664 23.89 1.11 -10.87
CA SER A 664 24.88 1.73 -11.76
C SER A 664 24.35 2.94 -12.56
N GLY A 665 23.14 3.42 -12.26
CA GLY A 665 22.55 4.61 -12.88
C GLY A 665 22.02 4.42 -14.30
N VAL A 666 21.79 3.18 -14.75
CA VAL A 666 21.18 2.88 -16.06
C VAL A 666 19.67 3.02 -15.93
N VAL A 667 19.07 3.91 -16.74
CA VAL A 667 17.65 4.26 -16.73
C VAL A 667 16.93 3.64 -17.93
N THR A 668 15.82 2.94 -17.68
CA THR A 668 14.94 2.36 -18.71
C THR A 668 13.46 2.63 -18.44
N THR A 669 12.70 2.99 -19.46
CA THR A 669 11.23 3.16 -19.37
C THR A 669 10.54 1.80 -19.34
N ILE A 670 9.60 1.59 -18.41
CA ILE A 670 8.92 0.28 -18.22
C ILE A 670 7.39 0.34 -18.37
N ALA A 671 6.77 1.50 -18.13
CA ALA A 671 5.32 1.70 -18.24
C ALA A 671 5.02 3.15 -18.62
N GLY A 672 3.87 3.39 -19.23
CA GLY A 672 3.50 4.67 -19.82
C GLY A 672 4.27 4.99 -21.11
N ALA A 673 4.01 6.16 -21.69
CA ALA A 673 4.71 6.63 -22.89
C ALA A 673 4.79 8.16 -22.92
N ALA A 674 5.98 8.68 -23.28
CA ALA A 674 6.25 10.11 -23.35
C ALA A 674 5.17 10.87 -24.14
N SER A 675 4.61 11.92 -23.53
CA SER A 675 3.54 12.76 -24.07
C SER A 675 2.20 12.04 -24.39
N LYS A 676 1.88 10.90 -23.76
CA LYS A 676 0.60 10.18 -23.96
C LYS A 676 -0.15 9.81 -22.68
N ALA A 677 -1.00 10.72 -22.22
CA ALA A 677 -2.09 10.46 -21.26
C ALA A 677 -3.05 9.34 -21.73
N GLY A 678 -3.39 8.35 -20.87
CA GLY A 678 -4.46 7.37 -21.16
C GLY A 678 -4.55 6.19 -20.17
N VAL A 679 -5.74 5.58 -19.97
CA VAL A 679 -6.09 4.41 -19.08
C VAL A 679 -6.23 3.35 -20.18
N ALA A 680 -5.14 2.85 -20.78
CA ALA A 680 -5.18 1.83 -21.85
C ALA A 680 -4.72 0.45 -21.32
N PRO A 681 -5.59 -0.57 -21.28
CA PRO A 681 -5.40 -1.73 -20.41
C PRO A 681 -4.65 -2.91 -21.04
N GLY A 682 -3.92 -3.67 -20.22
CA GLY A 682 -3.58 -5.06 -20.51
C GLY A 682 -2.07 -5.33 -20.51
N PRO A 683 -1.41 -5.53 -21.66
CA PRO A 683 0.05 -5.58 -21.74
C PRO A 683 0.73 -4.23 -21.48
N LEU A 684 1.89 -4.26 -20.80
CA LEU A 684 2.79 -3.09 -20.79
C LEU A 684 3.30 -2.74 -22.22
N PRO A 685 3.58 -1.46 -22.52
CA PRO A 685 3.73 -0.33 -21.60
C PRO A 685 2.43 0.25 -21.03
N ALA A 686 1.25 -0.17 -21.51
CA ALA A 686 -0.03 0.50 -21.23
C ALA A 686 0.02 2.00 -21.55
N SER A 687 -0.82 2.82 -20.92
CA SER A 687 -0.56 4.25 -20.77
C SER A 687 -0.70 4.69 -19.31
N LEU A 688 -0.29 5.91 -19.02
CA LEU A 688 -0.44 6.58 -17.73
C LEU A 688 -0.65 8.08 -18.03
N ASN A 689 -0.92 8.92 -17.03
CA ASN A 689 -1.28 10.34 -17.16
C ASN A 689 -0.54 11.21 -16.15
N THR A 690 -0.59 10.80 -14.91
CA THR A 690 -0.03 11.46 -13.75
C THR A 690 0.43 10.37 -12.77
N PRO A 691 1.38 9.50 -13.17
CA PRO A 691 2.05 8.71 -12.19
C PRO A 691 2.87 9.64 -11.31
N LEU A 692 2.52 9.71 -10.02
CA LEU A 692 3.29 10.41 -8.97
C LEU A 692 3.62 9.44 -7.81
N GLY A 693 2.93 8.31 -7.71
CA GLY A 693 3.02 7.34 -6.62
C GLY A 693 3.52 5.97 -7.05
N LEU A 694 4.21 5.29 -6.14
CA LEU A 694 4.81 3.98 -6.35
C LEU A 694 4.99 3.23 -5.02
N ALA A 695 4.46 2.01 -4.91
CA ALA A 695 4.80 1.07 -3.83
C ALA A 695 5.20 -0.29 -4.40
N TYR A 696 6.10 -1.02 -3.73
CA TYR A 696 6.54 -2.36 -4.18
C TYR A 696 6.72 -3.31 -3.00
N ALA A 697 6.23 -4.53 -3.15
CA ALA A 697 6.63 -5.72 -2.40
C ALA A 697 6.35 -6.99 -3.22
N GLY A 698 6.86 -8.14 -2.79
CA GLY A 698 6.70 -9.44 -3.45
C GLY A 698 6.93 -9.38 -4.97
N THR A 699 5.87 -9.58 -5.76
CA THR A 699 5.88 -9.62 -7.23
C THR A 699 5.02 -8.52 -7.90
N THR A 700 4.77 -7.37 -7.26
CA THR A 700 4.03 -6.27 -7.92
C THR A 700 4.56 -4.90 -7.58
N LEU A 701 4.72 -4.07 -8.61
CA LEU A 701 4.75 -2.62 -8.48
C LEU A 701 3.31 -2.10 -8.50
N TYR A 702 2.92 -1.43 -7.43
CA TYR A 702 1.71 -0.66 -7.37
C TYR A 702 2.02 0.65 -8.06
N VAL A 703 1.74 0.69 -9.36
CA VAL A 703 1.81 1.90 -10.17
C VAL A 703 0.53 2.64 -10.04
N VAL A 704 0.71 3.86 -9.59
CA VAL A 704 -0.32 4.73 -9.15
C VAL A 704 -0.43 5.75 -10.29
N ASP A 705 -1.54 5.80 -11.03
CA ASP A 705 -1.86 6.92 -11.92
C ASP A 705 -3.36 7.22 -11.97
N GLY A 706 -3.83 8.40 -11.54
CA GLY A 706 -5.25 8.53 -11.46
C GLY A 706 -6.01 9.77 -11.08
N THR A 707 -7.18 9.87 -11.68
CA THR A 707 -8.19 10.91 -11.59
C THR A 707 -9.57 10.41 -12.12
N GLU A 708 -9.83 9.09 -12.00
CA GLU A 708 -11.03 8.25 -12.31
C GLU A 708 -10.93 6.92 -11.46
N ASN A 709 -11.43 6.86 -10.22
CA ASN A 709 -10.95 5.99 -9.12
C ASN A 709 -10.98 4.46 -9.27
N SER A 710 -9.84 3.83 -9.13
CA SER A 710 -9.67 2.43 -8.71
C SER A 710 -8.18 2.17 -8.44
N LEU A 711 -7.80 0.92 -8.16
CA LEU A 711 -6.41 0.55 -7.85
C LEU A 711 -5.57 -0.09 -8.95
N LEU A 712 -6.10 -0.47 -10.12
CA LEU A 712 -5.37 -0.95 -11.33
C LEU A 712 -4.40 -2.21 -11.10
N ALA A 713 -3.92 -3.13 -12.02
CA ALA A 713 -2.68 -4.02 -11.83
C ALA A 713 -1.23 -3.87 -12.52
N ILE A 714 -0.05 -4.03 -11.87
CA ILE A 714 1.23 -4.48 -12.55
C ILE A 714 1.68 -5.79 -11.92
N THR A 715 0.72 -6.69 -11.84
CA THR A 715 1.00 -8.10 -11.60
C THR A 715 1.69 -8.68 -12.82
N TYR A 716 2.94 -9.10 -12.64
CA TYR A 716 3.51 -10.06 -13.57
C TYR A 716 2.78 -11.39 -13.37
N VAL A 717 2.30 -12.00 -14.45
CA VAL A 717 1.47 -13.22 -14.38
C VAL A 717 2.34 -14.40 -13.89
N PRO A 718 1.97 -15.09 -12.79
CA PRO A 718 2.70 -16.26 -12.26
C PRO A 718 2.46 -17.58 -13.02
#